data_AF-A0AAE4DCD0-F1
#
_entry.id   AF-A0AAE4DCD0-F1
#
_cell.length_a   1.000
_cell.length_b   1.000
_cell.length_c   1.000
_cell.angle_alpha   90.00
_cell.angle_beta   90.00
_cell.angle_gamma   90.00
#
_symmetry.space_group_name_H-M   'P 1'
#
loop_
_entity.id
_entity.type
_entity.pdbx_description
1 polymer ?
#
loop_
_entity_poly.entity_id
_entity_poly.type
_entity_poly.pdbx_seq_one_letter_code
_entity_poly.pdbx_strand_id
1 'polypeptide(L)'
;MSTISYDAWAAYDPSKETVFLDKVYHGYQVDFDGVVIPQDVHSARVEAISYASYRLLMHRFQNSPGYAGVVNRADSIMQSLNFDVSNTSTDYVNGGPAEFGNYLAQEMISYGHQDGANEQNDYANNYYQQANPPIAVEQPGNPNINNPNRWQAISLTVAIDQAGNPVQSTPPHLSPEWGNVDPFALHDTLITIKTRNNNNYNVYMDPGGPSLIDTTDTAGLSSLYKWNFCMVSVWQSHNDPNDTTMWDISPASRGNISGYPLNNDSLPNFYNFFEGGVNDPNQGYSVNPKTGQPYTPQIVPRGDYVRVLAEFWADGIDSETPPGHWFEITKETMDDSLFQRKWMGQGATLSDLEYDVKSFLALGGAVHDAAVVSWSIKGWYDFIRPVSAIRYMASKGQCTDTSLSNFHPAGIPLIPGYIEVVQPGDTLAGQNQQHVGKIKLYSWRGPDHITDPNVDIAGVGWILAENWWPYQRPSFVTPPFAGYVSGHSTFSSAAAEVLTQMTGDPFFPGGMGTFDAPQNDFLHFEEGPSVDIELQWATYKDAADECSLSRIWGGIHPPVDDIDGRKMGVDIGDIAFTKTNEFVSKKKPAITDLTVTDSLISRSDIGNSISCVFTFDEYMDTTKLPNFTFLNDNPLTVCLDSVSYSWVDTNVIELNYHVNNSIEELDSVTVKVSGGEGQNGVVQSPVLFRKPFEIDTKKPEVISVTVSDSVLNSKTTGFKNVEVVFSEPMDTSVLVQAEFIAPTSIQQDLSYDQGQSYWIDSLSYVAHYNTQDLDNEYFQTEYAITSGSDLAGNAIVADTAHNVITVDTREPALTSSTINDTGLTKTDIGQNAMTVTLTFDEEMKTNHKPALSFSDTNVFTALAQIYQLSEWESDSAYKAVFSLNNNSFESHNISVLTNSVVDLAGNSPQQQLLPQLIHVDTKKPSVTSIQLSADTVYDAHKGVANYEMSLRFDERMDTTQLPAVSTSVSSVDASSMIYNPFESEWQGDSLLIARFNIQDHDVEVDQVGVTVNYAKDLLGNNQNQGSFPDQLYFDTRNPRVLSAMTNTSNVNNETDVLSAIIVFDEEMNTSVFPELSFSDSTVKGIFNIDHTASAWLNNTSYKLEYTINQQTFWQTDIEVYVDKGTDQSGNKVLVDTVMSGFEVDLAATGISMNNLQGDVKVYPNPVKKGREVIIETSSNISKTEATLKNVAGKTILIQSLIFENGRSTFSTKNTKQGVYFLTLNLKRSPITIKLVVVE
;
A
#
# COMPACT_ATOMS: atom_id res chain seq x y z
N MET A 1 3.70 -12.52 -17.05
CA MET A 1 4.45 -12.43 -15.78
C MET A 1 5.92 -12.82 -15.95
N SER A 2 6.23 -14.07 -16.33
CA SER A 2 7.62 -14.53 -16.45
C SER A 2 8.52 -13.64 -17.32
N THR A 3 8.02 -13.16 -18.46
CA THR A 3 8.74 -12.23 -19.34
C THR A 3 9.16 -10.94 -18.64
N ILE A 4 8.24 -10.25 -17.96
CA ILE A 4 8.55 -8.99 -17.27
C ILE A 4 9.46 -9.22 -16.06
N SER A 5 9.35 -10.36 -15.37
CA SER A 5 10.26 -10.70 -14.27
C SER A 5 11.68 -10.97 -14.77
N TYR A 6 11.82 -11.69 -15.89
CA TYR A 6 13.12 -11.93 -16.51
C TYR A 6 13.74 -10.64 -17.05
N ASP A 7 12.96 -9.79 -17.72
CA ASP A 7 13.47 -8.52 -18.28
C ASP A 7 13.83 -7.52 -17.18
N ALA A 8 13.05 -7.46 -16.09
CA ALA A 8 13.42 -6.70 -14.89
C ALA A 8 14.76 -7.17 -14.31
N TRP A 9 14.98 -8.48 -14.23
CA TRP A 9 16.24 -9.05 -13.76
C TRP A 9 17.41 -8.76 -14.72
N ALA A 10 17.21 -8.97 -16.01
CA ALA A 10 18.23 -8.83 -17.05
C ALA A 10 18.66 -7.37 -17.25
N ALA A 11 17.75 -6.40 -17.13
CA ALA A 11 18.05 -4.98 -17.34
C ALA A 11 19.16 -4.43 -16.41
N TYR A 12 19.24 -4.93 -15.17
CA TYR A 12 20.29 -4.54 -14.21
C TYR A 12 21.63 -5.27 -14.40
N ASP A 13 21.78 -6.04 -15.47
CA ASP A 13 23.06 -6.59 -15.92
C ASP A 13 23.14 -6.41 -17.45
N PRO A 14 23.73 -5.30 -17.93
CA PRO A 14 23.76 -4.97 -19.36
C PRO A 14 24.43 -6.03 -20.26
N SER A 15 25.14 -7.00 -19.66
CA SER A 15 25.70 -8.14 -20.38
C SER A 15 24.65 -9.20 -20.75
N LYS A 16 23.44 -9.11 -20.21
CA LYS A 16 22.33 -10.05 -20.46
C LYS A 16 21.44 -9.57 -21.60
N GLU A 17 20.89 -10.53 -22.33
CA GLU A 17 19.84 -10.29 -23.30
C GLU A 17 18.46 -10.31 -22.64
N THR A 18 17.62 -9.35 -23.01
CA THR A 18 16.21 -9.19 -22.61
C THR A 18 15.29 -9.94 -23.58
N VAL A 19 14.02 -10.14 -23.26
CA VAL A 19 13.03 -10.75 -24.17
C VAL A 19 12.49 -9.70 -25.14
N PHE A 20 11.94 -8.59 -24.62
CA PHE A 20 11.24 -7.59 -25.44
C PHE A 20 11.79 -6.17 -25.35
N LEU A 21 12.61 -5.82 -24.34
CA LEU A 21 13.13 -4.46 -24.18
C LEU A 21 14.09 -4.08 -25.31
N ASP A 22 13.92 -2.88 -25.86
CA ASP A 22 14.66 -2.35 -27.02
C ASP A 22 14.43 -3.17 -28.31
N LYS A 23 13.22 -3.73 -28.49
CA LYS A 23 12.90 -4.64 -29.59
C LYS A 23 11.48 -4.43 -30.13
N VAL A 24 11.30 -4.89 -31.37
CA VAL A 24 9.98 -5.15 -31.94
C VAL A 24 9.57 -6.59 -31.58
N TYR A 25 8.65 -6.74 -30.64
CA TYR A 25 8.11 -8.02 -30.17
C TYR A 25 6.73 -8.27 -30.79
N HIS A 26 6.62 -9.23 -31.72
CA HIS A 26 5.39 -9.50 -32.50
C HIS A 26 4.77 -8.23 -33.15
N GLY A 27 5.61 -7.31 -33.62
CA GLY A 27 5.16 -6.05 -34.22
C GLY A 27 4.86 -4.93 -33.21
N TYR A 28 4.95 -5.19 -31.90
CA TYR A 28 4.90 -4.18 -30.84
C TYR A 28 6.31 -3.66 -30.54
N GLN A 29 6.53 -2.36 -30.66
CA GLN A 29 7.81 -1.73 -30.34
C GLN A 29 7.86 -1.42 -28.83
N VAL A 30 8.89 -1.92 -28.14
CA VAL A 30 9.16 -1.61 -26.73
C VAL A 30 10.45 -0.79 -26.66
N ASP A 31 10.30 0.50 -26.42
CA ASP A 31 11.46 1.38 -26.27
C ASP A 31 12.15 1.14 -24.92
N PHE A 32 13.48 1.30 -24.87
CA PHE A 32 14.22 1.14 -23.62
C PHE A 32 15.50 1.97 -23.61
N ASP A 33 15.54 2.95 -22.72
CA ASP A 33 16.70 3.84 -22.54
C ASP A 33 17.85 3.24 -21.73
N GLY A 34 17.64 2.10 -21.08
CA GLY A 34 18.57 1.54 -20.09
C GLY A 34 18.15 1.90 -18.67
N VAL A 35 18.70 1.19 -17.68
CA VAL A 35 18.55 1.52 -16.27
C VAL A 35 19.89 1.99 -15.69
N VAL A 36 19.82 2.79 -14.63
CA VAL A 36 20.98 3.11 -13.80
C VAL A 36 21.28 1.87 -12.96
N ILE A 37 22.53 1.40 -13.00
CA ILE A 37 22.96 0.24 -12.20
C ILE A 37 23.34 0.73 -10.80
N PRO A 38 22.55 0.42 -9.76
CA PRO A 38 22.87 0.85 -8.39
C PRO A 38 23.94 -0.06 -7.78
N GLN A 39 24.48 0.35 -6.63
CA GLN A 39 25.41 -0.50 -5.88
C GLN A 39 24.75 -1.81 -5.41
N ASP A 40 23.50 -1.75 -4.97
CA ASP A 40 22.70 -2.93 -4.60
C ASP A 40 21.73 -3.32 -5.72
N VAL A 41 22.27 -4.06 -6.70
CA VAL A 41 21.52 -4.61 -7.83
C VAL A 41 20.43 -5.59 -7.37
N HIS A 42 20.64 -6.31 -6.26
CA HIS A 42 19.64 -7.28 -5.79
C HIS A 42 18.37 -6.58 -5.32
N SER A 43 18.51 -5.55 -4.49
CA SER A 43 17.36 -4.75 -4.02
C SER A 43 16.61 -4.09 -5.17
N ALA A 44 17.32 -3.55 -6.16
CA ALA A 44 16.69 -2.95 -7.34
C ALA A 44 15.91 -3.97 -8.18
N ARG A 45 16.43 -5.19 -8.36
CA ARG A 45 15.70 -6.28 -9.03
C ARG A 45 14.45 -6.69 -8.24
N VAL A 46 14.55 -6.81 -6.92
CA VAL A 46 13.40 -7.14 -6.06
C VAL A 46 12.31 -6.08 -6.20
N GLU A 47 12.67 -4.81 -6.13
CA GLU A 47 11.73 -3.70 -6.27
C GLU A 47 11.07 -3.68 -7.67
N ALA A 48 11.86 -3.70 -8.75
CA ALA A 48 11.32 -3.70 -10.11
C ALA A 48 10.40 -4.88 -10.39
N ILE A 49 10.79 -6.11 -10.01
CA ILE A 49 9.95 -7.30 -10.17
C ILE A 49 8.65 -7.18 -9.35
N SER A 50 8.72 -6.63 -8.14
CA SER A 50 7.55 -6.48 -7.26
C SER A 50 6.53 -5.51 -7.86
N TYR A 51 6.96 -4.32 -8.30
CA TYR A 51 6.07 -3.35 -8.95
C TYR A 51 5.52 -3.87 -10.28
N ALA A 52 6.36 -4.50 -11.11
CA ALA A 52 5.91 -5.08 -12.38
C ALA A 52 4.84 -6.16 -12.16
N SER A 53 5.07 -7.04 -11.17
CA SER A 53 4.13 -8.10 -10.82
C SER A 53 2.85 -7.54 -10.23
N TYR A 54 2.95 -6.59 -9.31
CA TYR A 54 1.81 -5.94 -8.67
C TYR A 54 0.88 -5.31 -9.72
N ARG A 55 1.41 -4.47 -10.61
CA ARG A 55 0.61 -3.79 -11.63
C ARG A 55 -0.05 -4.76 -12.61
N LEU A 56 0.69 -5.77 -13.09
CA LEU A 56 0.13 -6.74 -14.01
C LEU A 56 -0.97 -7.60 -13.35
N LEU A 57 -0.78 -8.02 -12.08
CA LEU A 57 -1.79 -8.77 -11.34
C LEU A 57 -3.05 -7.94 -11.10
N MET A 58 -2.89 -6.68 -10.66
CA MET A 58 -4.03 -5.79 -10.45
C MET A 58 -4.84 -5.59 -11.73
N HIS A 59 -4.18 -5.47 -12.88
CA HIS A 59 -4.85 -5.38 -14.18
C HIS A 59 -5.59 -6.66 -14.56
N ARG A 60 -4.90 -7.81 -14.56
CA ARG A 60 -5.47 -9.07 -15.07
C ARG A 60 -6.55 -9.66 -14.17
N PHE A 61 -6.51 -9.41 -12.86
CA PHE A 61 -7.46 -9.93 -11.89
C PHE A 61 -8.56 -8.94 -11.49
N GLN A 62 -8.61 -7.74 -12.07
CA GLN A 62 -9.59 -6.69 -11.69
C GLN A 62 -11.06 -7.15 -11.75
N ASN A 63 -11.39 -8.07 -12.67
CA ASN A 63 -12.74 -8.59 -12.87
C ASN A 63 -12.94 -9.98 -12.24
N SER A 64 -11.97 -10.49 -11.47
CA SER A 64 -12.06 -11.80 -10.85
C SER A 64 -12.99 -11.80 -9.62
N PRO A 65 -13.74 -12.89 -9.34
CA PRO A 65 -14.62 -12.99 -8.16
C PRO A 65 -13.92 -12.72 -6.82
N GLY A 66 -12.62 -13.02 -6.73
CA GLY A 66 -11.79 -12.85 -5.52
C GLY A 66 -10.94 -11.58 -5.49
N TYR A 67 -11.20 -10.59 -6.35
CA TYR A 67 -10.32 -9.42 -6.53
C TYR A 67 -9.93 -8.73 -5.22
N ALA A 68 -10.88 -8.48 -4.31
CA ALA A 68 -10.58 -7.84 -3.03
C ALA A 68 -9.56 -8.62 -2.18
N GLY A 69 -9.62 -9.96 -2.21
CA GLY A 69 -8.64 -10.83 -1.54
C GLY A 69 -7.27 -10.76 -2.21
N VAL A 70 -7.23 -10.73 -3.55
CA VAL A 70 -6.00 -10.56 -4.33
C VAL A 70 -5.33 -9.22 -4.01
N VAL A 71 -6.10 -8.12 -4.01
CA VAL A 71 -5.63 -6.77 -3.64
C VAL A 71 -5.08 -6.77 -2.22
N ASN A 72 -5.86 -7.24 -1.24
CA ASN A 72 -5.43 -7.25 0.15
C ASN A 72 -4.12 -8.01 0.36
N ARG A 73 -3.93 -9.16 -0.32
CA ARG A 73 -2.70 -9.94 -0.26
C ARG A 73 -1.54 -9.23 -0.96
N ALA A 74 -1.76 -8.70 -2.15
CA ALA A 74 -0.73 -7.96 -2.89
C ALA A 74 -0.28 -6.71 -2.13
N ASP A 75 -1.21 -5.93 -1.59
CA ASP A 75 -0.95 -4.75 -0.76
C ASP A 75 -0.20 -5.13 0.52
N SER A 76 -0.59 -6.22 1.19
CA SER A 76 0.12 -6.70 2.38
C SER A 76 1.58 -7.08 2.06
N ILE A 77 1.83 -7.69 0.90
CA ILE A 77 3.19 -8.03 0.46
C ILE A 77 3.98 -6.76 0.16
N MET A 78 3.42 -5.82 -0.61
CA MET A 78 4.08 -4.53 -0.90
C MET A 78 4.39 -3.75 0.38
N GLN A 79 3.44 -3.67 1.31
CA GLN A 79 3.64 -3.05 2.63
C GLN A 79 4.73 -3.75 3.44
N SER A 80 4.80 -5.09 3.41
CA SER A 80 5.85 -5.84 4.12
C SER A 80 7.25 -5.59 3.56
N LEU A 81 7.34 -5.17 2.30
CA LEU A 81 8.57 -4.77 1.61
C LEU A 81 8.84 -3.26 1.73
N ASN A 82 7.98 -2.50 2.44
CA ASN A 82 7.99 -1.04 2.53
C ASN A 82 7.87 -0.33 1.16
N PHE A 83 7.14 -0.93 0.21
CA PHE A 83 6.89 -0.35 -1.11
C PHE A 83 5.56 0.41 -1.15
N ASP A 84 5.58 1.61 -1.72
CA ASP A 84 4.42 2.48 -1.86
C ASP A 84 3.58 2.11 -3.10
N VAL A 85 2.47 1.43 -2.85
CA VAL A 85 1.52 1.03 -3.90
C VAL A 85 0.88 2.21 -4.65
N SER A 86 0.95 3.43 -4.09
CA SER A 86 0.46 4.65 -4.76
C SER A 86 1.40 5.15 -5.87
N ASN A 87 2.67 4.72 -5.87
CA ASN A 87 3.62 5.07 -6.92
C ASN A 87 3.30 4.38 -8.24
N THR A 88 2.70 5.12 -9.17
CA THR A 88 2.30 4.65 -10.51
C THR A 88 3.15 5.23 -11.64
N SER A 89 4.21 5.99 -11.30
CA SER A 89 5.08 6.60 -12.30
C SER A 89 5.78 5.52 -13.15
N THR A 90 5.96 5.79 -14.44
CA THR A 90 6.74 4.96 -15.37
C THR A 90 8.01 5.67 -15.85
N ASP A 91 8.31 6.85 -15.32
CA ASP A 91 9.56 7.57 -15.58
C ASP A 91 10.71 6.91 -14.81
N TYR A 92 11.18 5.78 -15.32
CA TYR A 92 12.28 5.04 -14.72
C TYR A 92 13.65 5.69 -14.97
N VAL A 93 13.74 6.57 -15.97
CA VAL A 93 14.95 7.35 -16.26
C VAL A 93 15.25 8.28 -15.10
N ASN A 94 14.23 8.83 -14.41
CA ASN A 94 14.38 9.69 -13.24
C ASN A 94 13.97 9.06 -11.89
N GLY A 95 13.02 8.13 -11.87
CA GLY A 95 12.43 7.55 -10.65
C GLY A 95 13.20 6.37 -10.04
N GLY A 96 13.68 5.42 -10.86
CA GLY A 96 14.42 4.24 -10.39
C GLY A 96 13.68 2.91 -10.59
N PRO A 97 13.93 1.89 -9.73
CA PRO A 97 13.44 0.53 -9.96
C PRO A 97 11.93 0.35 -9.87
N ALA A 98 11.24 1.08 -8.99
CA ALA A 98 9.79 1.03 -8.87
C ALA A 98 9.11 1.46 -10.17
N GLU A 99 9.55 2.59 -10.74
CA GLU A 99 9.06 3.14 -11.99
C GLU A 99 9.40 2.22 -13.16
N PHE A 100 10.56 1.57 -13.14
CA PHE A 100 10.93 0.58 -14.15
C PHE A 100 9.99 -0.63 -14.12
N GLY A 101 9.65 -1.10 -12.92
CA GLY A 101 8.65 -2.14 -12.74
C GLY A 101 7.28 -1.76 -13.28
N ASN A 102 6.81 -0.54 -12.96
CA ASN A 102 5.56 -0.01 -13.50
C ASN A 102 5.59 0.08 -15.05
N TYR A 103 6.70 0.53 -15.62
CA TYR A 103 6.90 0.62 -17.07
C TYR A 103 6.79 -0.76 -17.75
N LEU A 104 7.49 -1.77 -17.23
CA LEU A 104 7.42 -3.14 -17.74
C LEU A 104 6.00 -3.69 -17.73
N ALA A 105 5.23 -3.43 -16.68
CA ALA A 105 3.84 -3.83 -16.60
C ALA A 105 2.96 -3.09 -17.63
N GLN A 106 3.17 -1.77 -17.80
CA GLN A 106 2.46 -0.97 -18.78
C GLN A 106 2.69 -1.48 -20.21
N GLU A 107 3.94 -1.78 -20.56
CA GLU A 107 4.30 -2.31 -21.88
C GLU A 107 3.69 -3.69 -22.13
N MET A 108 3.72 -4.58 -21.12
CA MET A 108 3.10 -5.91 -21.23
C MET A 108 1.57 -5.86 -21.32
N ILE A 109 0.92 -4.93 -20.61
CA ILE A 109 -0.53 -4.71 -20.72
C ILE A 109 -0.88 -4.17 -22.11
N SER A 110 -0.13 -3.19 -22.59
CA SER A 110 -0.35 -2.56 -23.90
C SER A 110 -0.15 -3.57 -25.04
N TYR A 111 0.88 -4.43 -24.94
CA TYR A 111 1.08 -5.57 -25.83
C TYR A 111 -0.12 -6.53 -25.80
N GLY A 112 -0.60 -6.90 -24.61
CA GLY A 112 -1.74 -7.82 -24.44
C GLY A 112 -3.07 -7.32 -25.01
N HIS A 113 -3.20 -6.04 -25.34
CA HIS A 113 -4.36 -5.52 -26.04
C HIS A 113 -4.39 -5.86 -27.55
N GLN A 114 -3.26 -6.28 -28.12
CA GLN A 114 -3.12 -6.58 -29.54
C GLN A 114 -2.53 -7.97 -29.82
N ASP A 115 -2.26 -8.77 -28.81
CA ASP A 115 -1.66 -10.11 -28.90
C ASP A 115 -2.59 -11.19 -29.48
N GLY A 116 -3.83 -10.84 -29.86
CA GLY A 116 -4.84 -11.76 -30.39
C GLY A 116 -5.75 -12.40 -29.33
N ALA A 117 -5.53 -12.19 -28.03
CA ALA A 117 -6.33 -12.79 -26.95
C ALA A 117 -7.71 -12.15 -26.78
N ASN A 118 -7.94 -10.98 -27.37
CA ASN A 118 -9.17 -10.19 -27.25
C ASN A 118 -9.48 -9.75 -25.81
N GLU A 119 -8.44 -9.45 -25.02
CA GLU A 119 -8.58 -9.04 -23.61
C GLU A 119 -9.53 -7.87 -23.41
N GLN A 120 -9.49 -6.86 -24.29
CA GLN A 120 -10.33 -5.65 -24.17
C GLN A 120 -11.83 -5.94 -24.22
N ASN A 121 -12.23 -7.09 -24.79
CA ASN A 121 -13.61 -7.55 -24.86
C ASN A 121 -13.85 -8.77 -23.96
N ASP A 122 -13.11 -8.87 -22.85
CA ASP A 122 -13.22 -9.95 -21.85
C ASP A 122 -13.01 -11.34 -22.47
N TYR A 123 -12.06 -11.45 -23.39
CA TYR A 123 -11.68 -12.69 -24.08
C TYR A 123 -12.85 -13.35 -24.84
N ALA A 124 -13.88 -12.57 -25.18
CA ALA A 124 -15.08 -13.08 -25.83
C ALA A 124 -14.77 -13.69 -27.20
N ASN A 125 -15.53 -14.73 -27.55
CA ASN A 125 -15.47 -15.35 -28.88
C ASN A 125 -15.91 -14.35 -29.96
N ASN A 126 -15.10 -14.17 -30.98
CA ASN A 126 -15.36 -13.23 -32.06
C ASN A 126 -16.30 -13.80 -33.13
N TYR A 127 -16.15 -15.09 -33.47
CA TYR A 127 -16.87 -15.67 -34.61
C TYR A 127 -17.25 -17.14 -34.49
N TYR A 128 -16.81 -17.85 -33.45
CA TYR A 128 -17.23 -19.23 -33.22
C TYR A 128 -18.75 -19.35 -33.03
N GLN A 129 -19.31 -20.39 -33.65
CA GLN A 129 -20.73 -20.73 -33.55
C GLN A 129 -20.87 -22.19 -33.15
N GLN A 130 -21.57 -22.42 -32.04
CA GLN A 130 -21.84 -23.76 -31.51
C GLN A 130 -22.74 -24.55 -32.46
N ALA A 131 -22.33 -25.77 -32.80
CA ALA A 131 -23.05 -26.61 -33.77
C ALA A 131 -24.24 -27.38 -33.15
N ASN A 132 -24.15 -27.75 -31.87
CA ASN A 132 -25.15 -28.55 -31.18
C ASN A 132 -25.84 -27.74 -30.07
N PRO A 133 -27.16 -27.85 -29.87
CA PRO A 133 -27.83 -27.33 -28.67
C PRO A 133 -27.24 -27.94 -27.39
N PRO A 134 -27.22 -27.22 -26.26
CA PRO A 134 -26.69 -27.74 -25.00
C PRO A 134 -27.36 -29.05 -24.53
N ILE A 135 -26.59 -29.92 -23.88
CA ILE A 135 -27.10 -31.13 -23.22
C ILE A 135 -27.38 -30.85 -21.73
N ALA A 136 -28.62 -31.07 -21.29
CA ALA A 136 -28.95 -31.10 -19.87
C ALA A 136 -28.59 -32.48 -19.31
N VAL A 137 -27.39 -32.64 -18.77
CA VAL A 137 -26.83 -33.94 -18.38
C VAL A 137 -27.59 -34.61 -17.21
N GLU A 138 -28.27 -33.81 -16.39
CA GLU A 138 -29.21 -34.23 -15.34
C GLU A 138 -30.48 -34.89 -15.91
N GLN A 139 -30.77 -34.72 -17.20
CA GLN A 139 -31.88 -35.37 -17.87
C GLN A 139 -31.41 -36.62 -18.65
N PRO A 140 -32.23 -37.69 -18.72
CA PRO A 140 -31.89 -38.88 -19.49
C PRO A 140 -31.69 -38.59 -20.99
N GLY A 141 -30.55 -39.03 -21.53
CA GLY A 141 -30.26 -39.12 -22.95
C GLY A 141 -29.59 -37.87 -23.54
N ASN A 142 -29.62 -37.78 -24.87
CA ASN A 142 -29.14 -36.64 -25.64
C ASN A 142 -30.04 -36.41 -26.88
N PRO A 143 -31.31 -36.03 -26.68
CA PRO A 143 -32.31 -36.03 -27.76
C PRO A 143 -32.10 -34.94 -28.82
N ASN A 144 -31.35 -33.89 -28.49
CA ASN A 144 -31.26 -32.67 -29.31
C ASN A 144 -29.92 -32.53 -30.06
N ILE A 145 -29.04 -33.52 -29.99
CA ILE A 145 -27.77 -33.47 -30.72
C ILE A 145 -28.01 -33.56 -32.23
N ASN A 146 -27.44 -32.61 -32.97
CA ASN A 146 -27.61 -32.51 -34.43
C ASN A 146 -26.41 -33.12 -35.17
N ASN A 147 -25.20 -32.90 -34.65
CA ASN A 147 -23.96 -33.36 -35.23
C ASN A 147 -23.14 -34.13 -34.18
N PRO A 148 -23.10 -35.47 -34.24
CA PRO A 148 -22.42 -36.32 -33.25
C PRO A 148 -20.89 -36.30 -33.35
N ASN A 149 -20.33 -35.50 -34.26
CA ASN A 149 -18.90 -35.30 -34.41
C ASN A 149 -18.43 -33.94 -33.89
N ARG A 150 -19.36 -33.08 -33.45
CA ARG A 150 -19.06 -31.72 -32.99
C ARG A 150 -19.34 -31.57 -31.50
N TRP A 151 -18.64 -30.66 -30.85
CA TRP A 151 -18.79 -30.36 -29.44
C TRP A 151 -20.22 -29.91 -29.11
N GLN A 152 -20.60 -30.15 -27.85
CA GLN A 152 -21.90 -29.82 -27.31
C GLN A 152 -21.72 -29.27 -25.90
N ALA A 153 -22.17 -28.04 -25.65
CA ALA A 153 -22.11 -27.44 -24.33
C ALA A 153 -22.96 -28.23 -23.33
N ILE A 154 -22.56 -28.25 -22.06
CA ILE A 154 -23.31 -28.88 -20.98
C ILE A 154 -24.10 -27.81 -20.22
N SER A 155 -25.35 -28.13 -19.89
CA SER A 155 -26.21 -27.36 -19.01
C SER A 155 -26.35 -28.08 -17.66
N LEU A 156 -26.06 -27.37 -16.57
CA LEU A 156 -26.25 -27.83 -15.18
C LEU A 156 -27.20 -26.91 -14.42
N THR A 157 -27.99 -27.45 -13.49
CA THR A 157 -28.83 -26.63 -12.61
C THR A 157 -27.98 -25.74 -11.70
N VAL A 158 -26.85 -26.28 -11.22
CA VAL A 158 -25.80 -25.54 -10.49
C VAL A 158 -24.49 -25.76 -11.20
N ALA A 159 -23.84 -24.68 -11.65
CA ALA A 159 -22.54 -24.72 -12.30
C ALA A 159 -21.53 -23.89 -11.49
N ILE A 160 -20.36 -24.47 -11.22
CA ILE A 160 -19.22 -23.79 -10.61
C ILE A 160 -17.98 -23.90 -11.50
N ASP A 161 -17.08 -22.92 -11.43
CA ASP A 161 -15.75 -23.00 -12.03
C ASP A 161 -14.79 -23.87 -11.19
N GLN A 162 -13.54 -23.97 -11.64
CA GLN A 162 -12.48 -24.73 -10.96
C GLN A 162 -12.17 -24.20 -9.55
N ALA A 163 -12.34 -22.91 -9.32
CA ALA A 163 -12.12 -22.28 -8.01
C ALA A 163 -13.39 -22.34 -7.12
N GLY A 164 -14.46 -23.00 -7.57
CA GLY A 164 -15.71 -23.15 -6.82
C GLY A 164 -16.67 -21.95 -6.93
N ASN A 165 -16.38 -20.97 -7.79
CA ASN A 165 -17.26 -19.81 -7.97
C ASN A 165 -18.48 -20.19 -8.82
N PRO A 166 -19.69 -19.70 -8.49
CA PRO A 166 -20.86 -19.88 -9.35
C PRO A 166 -20.63 -19.28 -10.75
N VAL A 167 -20.92 -20.06 -11.79
CA VAL A 167 -20.86 -19.61 -13.19
C VAL A 167 -22.22 -19.79 -13.89
N GLN A 168 -22.32 -19.29 -15.12
CA GLN A 168 -23.51 -19.49 -15.94
C GLN A 168 -23.80 -21.00 -16.09
N SER A 169 -25.08 -21.36 -15.93
CA SER A 169 -25.58 -22.74 -16.06
C SER A 169 -25.21 -23.43 -17.37
N THR A 170 -24.86 -22.67 -18.41
CA THR A 170 -24.40 -23.18 -19.71
C THR A 170 -23.31 -22.24 -20.23
N PRO A 171 -22.05 -22.48 -19.87
CA PRO A 171 -20.95 -21.65 -20.33
C PRO A 171 -20.78 -21.74 -21.86
N PRO A 172 -20.40 -20.64 -22.54
CA PRO A 172 -20.02 -20.68 -23.95
C PRO A 172 -18.72 -21.47 -24.15
N HIS A 173 -18.38 -21.81 -25.41
CA HIS A 173 -17.08 -22.39 -25.71
C HIS A 173 -15.98 -21.42 -25.26
N LEU A 174 -15.03 -21.86 -24.43
CA LEU A 174 -13.93 -21.02 -23.96
C LEU A 174 -12.88 -20.86 -25.06
N SER A 175 -12.73 -19.64 -25.58
CA SER A 175 -11.64 -19.19 -26.46
C SER A 175 -11.29 -20.10 -27.65
N PRO A 176 -12.24 -20.58 -28.48
CA PRO A 176 -11.98 -21.44 -29.64
C PRO A 176 -11.08 -20.79 -30.71
N GLU A 177 -10.72 -19.53 -30.55
CA GLU A 177 -9.93 -18.73 -31.49
C GLU A 177 -8.54 -18.44 -30.92
N TRP A 178 -8.16 -19.04 -29.79
CA TRP A 178 -6.88 -18.82 -29.11
C TRP A 178 -5.65 -19.18 -29.95
N GLY A 179 -5.83 -19.93 -31.04
CA GLY A 179 -4.78 -20.11 -32.05
C GLY A 179 -4.36 -18.82 -32.75
N ASN A 180 -5.10 -17.73 -32.59
CA ASN A 180 -4.70 -16.41 -33.10
C ASN A 180 -3.88 -15.60 -32.09
N VAL A 181 -3.64 -16.13 -30.88
CA VAL A 181 -2.78 -15.48 -29.89
C VAL A 181 -1.32 -15.62 -30.30
N ASP A 182 -0.54 -14.56 -30.16
CA ASP A 182 0.89 -14.56 -30.44
C ASP A 182 1.62 -15.58 -29.53
N PRO A 183 2.34 -16.56 -30.11
CA PRO A 183 3.08 -17.55 -29.34
C PRO A 183 4.41 -16.97 -28.83
N PHE A 184 4.96 -17.54 -27.76
CA PHE A 184 6.27 -17.18 -27.21
C PHE A 184 7.43 -17.63 -28.12
N ALA A 185 7.40 -18.87 -28.61
CA ALA A 185 8.51 -19.46 -29.36
C ALA A 185 8.10 -20.11 -30.69
N LEU A 186 6.81 -20.41 -30.90
CA LEU A 186 6.37 -21.06 -32.13
C LEU A 186 6.57 -20.18 -33.37
N HIS A 187 7.00 -20.81 -34.47
CA HIS A 187 7.23 -20.13 -35.75
C HIS A 187 6.06 -20.32 -36.72
N ASP A 188 5.86 -19.35 -37.62
CA ASP A 188 4.79 -19.38 -38.64
C ASP A 188 4.79 -20.63 -39.53
N THR A 189 5.95 -21.29 -39.69
CA THR A 189 6.07 -22.54 -40.45
C THR A 189 5.29 -23.71 -39.83
N LEU A 190 4.89 -23.59 -38.56
CA LEU A 190 4.09 -24.58 -37.85
C LEU A 190 2.58 -24.35 -38.03
N ILE A 191 2.17 -23.28 -38.72
CA ILE A 191 0.76 -22.90 -38.88
C ILE A 191 0.18 -23.54 -40.13
N THR A 192 -0.98 -24.19 -39.97
CA THR A 192 -1.90 -24.50 -41.05
C THR A 192 -3.14 -23.61 -40.93
N ILE A 193 -3.27 -22.62 -41.82
CA ILE A 193 -4.45 -21.74 -41.86
C ILE A 193 -5.64 -22.51 -42.44
N LYS A 194 -6.72 -22.62 -41.68
CA LYS A 194 -7.98 -23.23 -42.09
C LYS A 194 -9.10 -22.19 -42.10
N THR A 195 -10.09 -22.33 -42.98
CA THR A 195 -11.19 -21.35 -43.08
C THR A 195 -12.54 -22.03 -42.87
N ARG A 196 -13.39 -21.46 -41.99
CA ARG A 196 -14.78 -21.87 -41.78
C ARG A 196 -15.66 -20.64 -41.67
N ASN A 197 -16.74 -20.61 -42.47
CA ASN A 197 -17.68 -19.48 -42.53
C ASN A 197 -16.98 -18.13 -42.80
N ASN A 198 -15.98 -18.12 -43.69
CA ASN A 198 -15.12 -16.97 -44.02
C ASN A 198 -14.22 -16.44 -42.89
N ASN A 199 -14.12 -17.14 -41.75
CA ASN A 199 -13.17 -16.82 -40.69
C ASN A 199 -11.99 -17.79 -40.71
N ASN A 200 -10.80 -17.28 -40.43
CA ASN A 200 -9.58 -18.06 -40.40
C ASN A 200 -9.33 -18.65 -39.00
N TYR A 201 -8.76 -19.83 -38.96
CA TYR A 201 -8.25 -20.48 -37.76
C TYR A 201 -6.79 -20.83 -38.04
N ASN A 202 -5.87 -20.25 -37.27
CA ASN A 202 -4.46 -20.59 -37.31
C ASN A 202 -4.24 -21.87 -36.50
N VAL A 203 -4.17 -23.03 -37.17
CA VAL A 203 -3.99 -24.33 -36.50
C VAL A 203 -2.51 -24.65 -36.42
N TYR A 204 -1.93 -24.54 -35.24
CA TYR A 204 -0.52 -24.86 -35.00
C TYR A 204 -0.33 -26.37 -34.89
N MET A 205 0.76 -26.87 -35.48
CA MET A 205 1.18 -28.28 -35.39
C MET A 205 0.07 -29.27 -35.75
N ASP A 206 -0.74 -28.96 -36.77
CA ASP A 206 -1.96 -29.70 -37.14
C ASP A 206 -1.72 -31.23 -37.26
N PRO A 207 -2.21 -32.06 -36.31
CA PRO A 207 -2.02 -33.51 -36.33
C PRO A 207 -2.96 -34.22 -37.33
N GLY A 208 -3.87 -33.47 -37.97
CA GLY A 208 -4.99 -34.02 -38.71
C GLY A 208 -6.23 -34.21 -37.82
N GLY A 209 -7.34 -34.62 -38.44
CA GLY A 209 -8.60 -34.79 -37.73
C GLY A 209 -8.71 -36.14 -37.02
N PRO A 210 -9.44 -36.20 -35.89
CA PRO A 210 -9.73 -37.47 -35.23
C PRO A 210 -10.72 -38.29 -36.07
N SER A 211 -10.78 -39.60 -35.82
CA SER A 211 -11.78 -40.46 -36.44
C SER A 211 -13.19 -40.00 -36.06
N LEU A 212 -14.07 -39.88 -37.05
CA LEU A 212 -15.44 -39.42 -36.90
C LEU A 212 -16.41 -40.62 -36.90
N ILE A 213 -17.60 -40.48 -36.30
CA ILE A 213 -18.62 -41.51 -36.39
C ILE A 213 -19.17 -41.58 -37.82
N ASP A 214 -19.12 -42.76 -38.42
CA ASP A 214 -19.87 -43.11 -39.61
C ASP A 214 -21.21 -43.73 -39.17
N THR A 215 -22.29 -43.00 -39.42
CA THR A 215 -23.65 -43.44 -39.03
C THR A 215 -24.18 -44.63 -39.85
N THR A 216 -23.46 -45.04 -40.88
CA THR A 216 -23.79 -46.18 -41.76
C THR A 216 -22.94 -47.41 -41.49
N ASP A 217 -21.84 -47.28 -40.75
CA ASP A 217 -20.88 -48.35 -40.50
C ASP A 217 -21.32 -49.29 -39.35
N THR A 218 -21.24 -50.60 -39.61
CA THR A 218 -21.54 -51.67 -38.65
C THR A 218 -20.28 -52.31 -38.04
N ALA A 219 -19.09 -51.72 -38.19
CA ALA A 219 -17.81 -52.31 -37.75
C ALA A 219 -17.63 -52.49 -36.24
N GLY A 220 -18.62 -52.10 -35.41
CA GLY A 220 -18.55 -52.28 -33.95
C GLY A 220 -17.27 -51.68 -33.35
N LEU A 221 -16.55 -52.46 -32.54
CA LEU A 221 -15.26 -52.07 -31.94
C LEU A 221 -14.09 -51.97 -32.92
N SER A 222 -14.23 -52.42 -34.17
CA SER A 222 -13.22 -52.16 -35.21
C SER A 222 -13.27 -50.72 -35.74
N SER A 223 -14.35 -49.98 -35.46
CA SER A 223 -14.41 -48.53 -35.68
C SER A 223 -13.64 -47.82 -34.57
N LEU A 224 -12.60 -47.06 -34.94
CA LEU A 224 -11.77 -46.37 -33.97
C LEU A 224 -12.58 -45.35 -33.14
N TYR A 225 -13.58 -44.67 -33.71
CA TYR A 225 -14.47 -43.77 -32.96
C TYR A 225 -15.20 -44.55 -31.85
N LYS A 226 -15.84 -45.67 -32.20
CA LYS A 226 -16.62 -46.47 -31.24
C LYS A 226 -15.71 -47.09 -30.18
N TRP A 227 -14.55 -47.61 -30.58
CA TRP A 227 -13.54 -48.13 -29.67
C TRP A 227 -13.11 -47.09 -28.62
N ASN A 228 -12.77 -45.88 -29.08
CA ASN A 228 -12.33 -44.79 -28.22
C ASN A 228 -13.34 -44.47 -27.11
N PHE A 229 -14.60 -44.22 -27.47
CA PHE A 229 -15.62 -43.84 -26.50
C PHE A 229 -16.12 -45.01 -25.64
N CYS A 230 -16.16 -46.24 -26.17
CA CYS A 230 -16.48 -47.42 -25.36
C CYS A 230 -15.42 -47.66 -24.28
N MET A 231 -14.13 -47.48 -24.59
CA MET A 231 -13.06 -47.66 -23.61
C MET A 231 -13.22 -46.73 -22.41
N VAL A 232 -13.67 -45.48 -22.62
CA VAL A 232 -13.95 -44.52 -21.54
C VAL A 232 -14.96 -45.09 -20.54
N SER A 233 -16.07 -45.64 -21.03
CA SER A 233 -17.09 -46.25 -20.16
C SER A 233 -16.60 -47.49 -19.41
N VAL A 234 -15.73 -48.28 -20.06
CA VAL A 234 -15.11 -49.50 -19.48
C VAL A 234 -14.11 -49.12 -18.40
N TRP A 235 -13.19 -48.19 -18.66
CA TRP A 235 -12.20 -47.75 -17.69
C TRP A 235 -12.84 -47.10 -16.46
N GLN A 236 -13.96 -46.40 -16.64
CA GLN A 236 -14.70 -45.85 -15.51
C GLN A 236 -15.34 -46.93 -14.62
N SER A 237 -15.46 -48.17 -15.08
CA SER A 237 -15.84 -49.29 -14.20
C SER A 237 -14.74 -49.66 -13.19
N HIS A 238 -13.54 -49.09 -13.31
CA HIS A 238 -12.45 -49.28 -12.34
C HIS A 238 -12.58 -48.35 -11.14
N ASN A 239 -13.47 -47.34 -11.16
CA ASN A 239 -13.69 -46.41 -10.05
C ASN A 239 -14.49 -47.04 -8.89
N ASP A 240 -14.51 -48.36 -8.74
CA ASP A 240 -15.20 -49.04 -7.65
C ASP A 240 -14.28 -49.11 -6.42
N PRO A 241 -14.65 -48.53 -5.26
CA PRO A 241 -13.89 -48.74 -4.02
C PRO A 241 -13.81 -50.22 -3.61
N ASN A 242 -14.74 -51.07 -4.09
CA ASN A 242 -14.75 -52.51 -3.81
C ASN A 242 -14.01 -53.33 -4.88
N ASP A 243 -13.34 -52.69 -5.84
CA ASP A 243 -12.49 -53.39 -6.78
C ASP A 243 -11.37 -54.11 -6.04
N THR A 244 -11.39 -55.44 -6.06
CA THR A 244 -10.39 -56.29 -5.39
C THR A 244 -9.05 -56.35 -6.12
N THR A 245 -8.94 -55.72 -7.30
CA THR A 245 -7.71 -55.66 -8.08
C THR A 245 -6.69 -54.79 -7.35
N MET A 246 -5.50 -55.33 -7.10
CA MET A 246 -4.40 -54.60 -6.47
C MET A 246 -3.32 -54.29 -7.50
N TRP A 247 -2.80 -53.06 -7.48
CA TRP A 247 -1.74 -52.59 -8.36
C TRP A 247 -0.51 -52.16 -7.58
N ASP A 248 0.67 -52.51 -8.08
CA ASP A 248 1.88 -51.79 -7.74
C ASP A 248 1.88 -50.46 -8.50
N ILE A 249 1.81 -49.36 -7.77
CA ILE A 249 1.78 -48.01 -8.35
C ILE A 249 3.13 -47.29 -8.23
N SER A 250 4.13 -47.93 -7.62
CA SER A 250 5.47 -47.37 -7.48
C SER A 250 6.20 -47.27 -8.84
N PRO A 251 7.30 -46.51 -8.93
CA PRO A 251 8.13 -46.47 -10.12
C PRO A 251 8.75 -47.82 -10.48
N ALA A 252 8.69 -48.84 -9.61
CA ALA A 252 9.14 -50.20 -9.95
C ALA A 252 8.30 -50.84 -11.06
N SER A 253 7.01 -50.50 -11.12
CA SER A 253 6.02 -51.11 -12.01
C SER A 253 5.31 -50.10 -12.93
N ARG A 254 5.43 -48.79 -12.66
CA ARG A 254 4.82 -47.72 -13.45
C ARG A 254 5.85 -46.67 -13.90
N GLY A 255 5.52 -45.93 -14.95
CA GLY A 255 6.45 -45.03 -15.63
C GLY A 255 7.29 -45.73 -16.71
N ASN A 256 8.30 -45.04 -17.24
CA ASN A 256 9.23 -45.54 -18.26
C ASN A 256 8.56 -46.00 -19.58
N ILE A 257 7.54 -45.28 -20.05
CA ILE A 257 6.88 -45.62 -21.33
C ILE A 257 7.90 -45.44 -22.49
N SER A 258 8.18 -46.54 -23.20
CA SER A 258 9.24 -46.69 -24.20
C SER A 258 9.05 -45.79 -25.44
N GLY A 259 7.81 -45.43 -25.76
CA GLY A 259 7.47 -44.57 -26.89
C GLY A 259 5.97 -44.47 -27.14
N TYR A 260 5.58 -43.42 -27.86
CA TYR A 260 4.17 -43.17 -28.20
C TYR A 260 3.78 -43.79 -29.55
N PRO A 261 2.50 -44.16 -29.75
CA PRO A 261 1.99 -44.67 -31.02
C PRO A 261 2.25 -43.69 -32.18
N LEU A 262 2.68 -44.18 -33.34
CA LEU A 262 2.97 -43.31 -34.50
C LEU A 262 1.72 -42.70 -35.13
N ASN A 263 0.56 -43.37 -35.04
CA ASN A 263 -0.71 -42.93 -35.60
C ASN A 263 -1.89 -43.48 -34.80
N ASN A 264 -3.08 -42.95 -35.09
CA ASN A 264 -4.33 -43.28 -34.41
C ASN A 264 -4.74 -44.76 -34.56
N ASP A 265 -4.38 -45.44 -35.66
CA ASP A 265 -4.67 -46.86 -35.86
C ASP A 265 -3.91 -47.77 -34.89
N SER A 266 -2.84 -47.26 -34.27
CA SER A 266 -2.01 -48.00 -33.32
C SER A 266 -2.46 -47.84 -31.86
N LEU A 267 -3.42 -46.94 -31.57
CA LEU A 267 -3.94 -46.72 -30.21
C LEU A 267 -4.47 -48.01 -29.55
N PRO A 268 -5.21 -48.90 -30.25
CA PRO A 268 -5.69 -50.14 -29.64
C PRO A 268 -4.60 -51.13 -29.21
N ASN A 269 -3.39 -51.01 -29.77
CA ASN A 269 -2.26 -51.83 -29.33
C ASN A 269 -1.59 -51.22 -28.09
N PHE A 270 -1.63 -49.90 -27.96
CA PHE A 270 -0.96 -49.16 -26.89
C PHE A 270 -1.76 -49.15 -25.58
N TYR A 271 -3.08 -48.91 -25.62
CA TYR A 271 -3.88 -48.91 -24.40
C TYR A 271 -4.40 -50.30 -24.06
N ASN A 272 -4.41 -50.63 -22.76
CA ASN A 272 -5.08 -51.84 -22.30
C ASN A 272 -6.58 -51.58 -22.13
N PHE A 273 -7.38 -52.06 -23.07
CA PHE A 273 -8.81 -51.76 -23.14
C PHE A 273 -9.60 -52.17 -21.88
N PHE A 274 -9.27 -53.32 -21.28
CA PHE A 274 -10.04 -53.87 -20.13
C PHE A 274 -9.34 -53.69 -18.79
N GLU A 275 -8.01 -53.76 -18.73
CA GLU A 275 -7.31 -53.69 -17.45
C GLU A 275 -6.99 -52.24 -17.06
N GLY A 276 -6.94 -51.32 -18.03
CA GLY A 276 -6.50 -49.94 -17.81
C GLY A 276 -4.99 -49.76 -17.99
N GLY A 277 -4.56 -48.52 -18.23
CA GLY A 277 -3.15 -48.20 -18.48
C GLY A 277 -2.69 -48.56 -19.90
N VAL A 278 -1.39 -48.86 -20.05
CA VAL A 278 -0.73 -49.08 -21.35
C VAL A 278 -0.15 -50.48 -21.45
N ASN A 279 -0.05 -51.02 -22.66
CA ASN A 279 0.57 -52.31 -22.97
C ASN A 279 2.06 -52.10 -23.33
N ASP A 280 2.88 -51.69 -22.35
CA ASP A 280 4.33 -51.59 -22.53
C ASP A 280 5.05 -52.68 -21.70
N PRO A 281 5.75 -53.65 -22.34
CA PRO A 281 6.48 -54.68 -21.62
C PRO A 281 7.70 -54.16 -20.85
N ASN A 282 8.15 -52.93 -21.09
CA ASN A 282 9.30 -52.32 -20.43
C ASN A 282 8.90 -51.26 -19.37
N GLN A 283 7.61 -51.24 -18.98
CA GLN A 283 7.10 -50.30 -17.99
C GLN A 283 7.81 -50.47 -16.63
N GLY A 284 8.11 -49.35 -15.97
CA GLY A 284 8.77 -49.30 -14.66
C GLY A 284 10.31 -49.26 -14.71
N TYR A 285 10.90 -48.91 -13.57
CA TYR A 285 12.32 -48.79 -13.31
C TYR A 285 12.75 -49.80 -12.24
N SER A 286 13.68 -50.69 -12.57
CA SER A 286 14.14 -51.68 -11.59
C SER A 286 14.96 -51.09 -10.44
N VAL A 287 15.61 -49.93 -10.66
CA VAL A 287 16.55 -49.28 -9.72
C VAL A 287 16.42 -47.76 -9.86
N ASN A 288 16.41 -47.06 -8.71
CA ASN A 288 16.55 -45.61 -8.67
C ASN A 288 17.99 -45.22 -9.01
N PRO A 289 18.23 -44.44 -10.09
CA PRO A 289 19.58 -44.12 -10.54
C PRO A 289 20.34 -43.16 -9.61
N LYS A 290 19.67 -42.46 -8.70
CA LYS A 290 20.28 -41.53 -7.73
C LYS A 290 20.74 -42.25 -6.48
N THR A 291 19.98 -43.24 -6.00
CA THR A 291 20.30 -43.98 -4.77
C THR A 291 20.99 -45.33 -5.02
N GLY A 292 20.86 -45.88 -6.23
CA GLY A 292 21.33 -47.22 -6.59
C GLY A 292 20.52 -48.36 -5.95
N GLN A 293 19.41 -48.06 -5.27
CA GLN A 293 18.52 -49.05 -4.66
C GLN A 293 17.31 -49.35 -5.55
N PRO A 294 16.72 -50.55 -5.50
CA PRO A 294 15.44 -50.83 -6.12
C PRO A 294 14.33 -49.90 -5.59
N TYR A 295 13.39 -49.50 -6.44
CA TYR A 295 12.17 -48.83 -5.97
C TYR A 295 11.34 -49.82 -5.15
N THR A 296 10.79 -49.36 -4.02
CA THR A 296 9.95 -50.19 -3.14
C THR A 296 8.55 -50.31 -3.75
N PRO A 297 8.02 -51.53 -3.95
CA PRO A 297 6.66 -51.72 -4.43
C PRO A 297 5.62 -51.09 -3.50
N GLN A 298 4.60 -50.47 -4.08
CA GLN A 298 3.48 -49.87 -3.36
C GLN A 298 2.17 -50.47 -3.86
N ILE A 299 1.68 -51.47 -3.13
CA ILE A 299 0.52 -52.27 -3.54
C ILE A 299 -0.76 -51.65 -2.99
N VAL A 300 -1.61 -51.11 -3.87
CA VAL A 300 -2.84 -50.40 -3.50
C VAL A 300 -4.05 -50.90 -4.29
N PRO A 301 -5.29 -50.72 -3.81
CA PRO A 301 -6.49 -51.03 -4.59
C PRO A 301 -6.54 -50.18 -5.87
N ARG A 302 -6.81 -50.83 -7.01
CA ARG A 302 -6.92 -50.14 -8.31
C ARG A 302 -7.95 -49.02 -8.25
N GLY A 303 -9.10 -49.28 -7.61
CA GLY A 303 -10.19 -48.32 -7.50
C GLY A 303 -9.86 -47.07 -6.68
N ASP A 304 -8.98 -47.17 -5.69
CA ASP A 304 -8.48 -46.00 -4.97
C ASP A 304 -7.51 -45.19 -5.85
N TYR A 305 -6.53 -45.85 -6.46
CA TYR A 305 -5.54 -45.19 -7.30
C TYR A 305 -6.17 -44.42 -8.47
N VAL A 306 -7.08 -45.03 -9.24
CA VAL A 306 -7.65 -44.35 -10.42
C VAL A 306 -8.55 -43.17 -10.06
N ARG A 307 -9.23 -43.22 -8.89
CA ARG A 307 -10.02 -42.09 -8.38
C ARG A 307 -9.12 -40.97 -7.88
N VAL A 308 -8.07 -41.31 -7.13
CA VAL A 308 -7.05 -40.34 -6.68
C VAL A 308 -6.41 -39.65 -7.88
N LEU A 309 -6.00 -40.39 -8.91
CA LEU A 309 -5.44 -39.79 -10.13
C LEU A 309 -6.43 -38.87 -10.85
N ALA A 310 -7.68 -39.30 -10.98
CA ALA A 310 -8.70 -38.54 -11.68
C ALA A 310 -8.96 -37.20 -10.99
N GLU A 311 -8.87 -37.12 -9.65
CA GLU A 311 -9.06 -35.88 -8.88
C GLU A 311 -7.79 -35.04 -8.76
N PHE A 312 -6.63 -35.67 -8.52
CA PHE A 312 -5.34 -34.97 -8.41
C PHE A 312 -5.02 -34.17 -9.68
N TRP A 313 -5.21 -34.78 -10.85
CA TRP A 313 -5.00 -34.14 -12.14
C TRP A 313 -6.28 -33.47 -12.71
N ALA A 314 -7.37 -33.42 -11.93
CA ALA A 314 -8.56 -32.65 -12.31
C ALA A 314 -8.42 -31.16 -12.06
N ASP A 315 -7.50 -30.77 -11.18
CA ASP A 315 -7.26 -29.37 -10.78
C ASP A 315 -8.57 -28.71 -10.31
N GLY A 316 -9.13 -29.29 -9.23
CA GLY A 316 -10.42 -28.91 -8.66
C GLY A 316 -10.35 -27.71 -7.71
N ILE A 317 -11.42 -27.55 -6.92
CA ILE A 317 -11.51 -26.50 -5.89
C ILE A 317 -10.30 -26.64 -4.94
N ASP A 318 -9.65 -25.51 -4.65
CA ASP A 318 -8.42 -25.40 -3.86
C ASP A 318 -7.12 -25.88 -4.54
N SER A 319 -7.12 -26.09 -5.86
CA SER A 319 -5.95 -26.43 -6.70
C SER A 319 -5.76 -25.44 -7.87
N GLU A 320 -4.55 -25.35 -8.41
CA GLU A 320 -4.20 -24.53 -9.57
C GLU A 320 -4.65 -25.17 -10.88
N THR A 321 -5.06 -24.37 -11.87
CA THR A 321 -5.28 -24.87 -13.25
C THR A 321 -4.03 -25.58 -13.81
N PRO A 322 -4.12 -26.41 -14.88
CA PRO A 322 -3.02 -27.30 -15.27
C PRO A 322 -1.65 -26.63 -15.46
N PRO A 323 -1.54 -25.44 -16.09
CA PRO A 323 -0.26 -24.73 -16.14
C PRO A 323 0.30 -24.39 -14.75
N GLY A 324 -0.56 -23.94 -13.84
CA GLY A 324 -0.19 -23.58 -12.46
C GLY A 324 0.24 -24.78 -11.62
N HIS A 325 -0.40 -25.94 -11.80
CA HIS A 325 0.03 -27.20 -11.15
C HIS A 325 1.49 -27.51 -11.49
N TRP A 326 1.91 -27.33 -12.75
CA TRP A 326 3.30 -27.51 -13.15
C TRP A 326 4.26 -26.43 -12.62
N PHE A 327 3.78 -25.21 -12.35
CA PHE A 327 4.58 -24.22 -11.62
C PHE A 327 4.81 -24.63 -10.16
N GLU A 328 3.81 -25.23 -9.48
CA GLU A 328 3.98 -25.76 -8.13
C GLU A 328 4.95 -26.96 -8.12
N ILE A 329 4.81 -27.94 -9.03
CA ILE A 329 5.78 -29.04 -9.17
C ILE A 329 7.20 -28.51 -9.40
N THR A 330 7.35 -27.45 -10.21
CA THR A 330 8.64 -26.81 -10.47
C THR A 330 9.21 -26.19 -9.21
N LYS A 331 8.39 -25.46 -8.45
CA LYS A 331 8.78 -24.83 -7.20
C LYS A 331 9.17 -25.87 -6.15
N GLU A 332 8.36 -26.90 -5.95
CA GLU A 332 8.67 -28.03 -5.05
C GLU A 332 9.98 -28.72 -5.44
N THR A 333 10.19 -28.95 -6.74
CA THR A 333 11.45 -29.49 -7.28
C THR A 333 12.64 -28.60 -6.93
N MET A 334 12.49 -27.29 -7.06
CA MET A 334 13.56 -26.33 -6.79
C MET A 334 13.83 -26.12 -5.29
N ASP A 335 12.82 -26.32 -4.44
CA ASP A 335 12.91 -26.22 -2.98
C ASP A 335 13.47 -27.50 -2.33
N ASP A 336 13.53 -28.61 -3.07
CA ASP A 336 14.12 -29.86 -2.58
C ASP A 336 15.60 -29.68 -2.23
N SER A 337 16.00 -30.18 -1.06
CA SER A 337 17.37 -30.05 -0.54
C SER A 337 18.47 -30.71 -1.41
N LEU A 338 18.09 -31.67 -2.26
CA LEU A 338 18.98 -32.36 -3.20
C LEU A 338 19.05 -31.65 -4.55
N PHE A 339 18.19 -30.66 -4.80
CA PHE A 339 18.21 -29.88 -6.02
C PHE A 339 19.49 -29.05 -6.14
N GLN A 340 19.98 -28.89 -7.36
CA GLN A 340 21.15 -28.09 -7.66
C GLN A 340 20.77 -27.04 -8.70
N ARG A 341 20.84 -25.76 -8.34
CA ARG A 341 20.54 -24.62 -9.23
C ARG A 341 21.61 -24.39 -10.29
N LYS A 342 21.86 -25.40 -11.12
CA LYS A 342 22.77 -25.36 -12.27
C LYS A 342 21.94 -25.42 -13.52
N TRP A 343 22.00 -24.37 -14.35
CA TRP A 343 21.23 -24.33 -15.58
C TRP A 343 21.63 -25.50 -16.48
N MET A 344 20.66 -26.30 -16.90
CA MET A 344 20.85 -27.54 -17.66
C MET A 344 21.74 -28.57 -16.95
N GLY A 345 21.82 -28.52 -15.62
CA GLY A 345 22.66 -29.39 -14.81
C GLY A 345 24.17 -29.12 -14.95
N GLN A 346 24.56 -28.04 -15.64
CA GLN A 346 25.94 -27.73 -15.99
C GLN A 346 26.42 -26.39 -15.39
N GLY A 347 27.74 -26.22 -15.34
CA GLY A 347 28.35 -24.95 -14.93
C GLY A 347 28.29 -24.66 -13.42
N ALA A 348 28.40 -23.37 -13.11
CA ALA A 348 28.35 -22.85 -11.75
C ALA A 348 26.90 -22.83 -11.22
N THR A 349 26.75 -22.98 -9.91
CA THR A 349 25.47 -22.78 -9.24
C THR A 349 25.06 -21.32 -9.37
N LEU A 350 23.84 -21.08 -9.83
CA LEU A 350 23.23 -19.77 -9.97
C LEU A 350 22.60 -19.33 -8.64
N SER A 351 22.40 -18.03 -8.48
CA SER A 351 21.58 -17.51 -7.38
C SER A 351 20.13 -17.96 -7.52
N ASP A 352 19.40 -18.02 -6.40
CA ASP A 352 17.98 -18.42 -6.39
C ASP A 352 17.18 -17.58 -7.40
N LEU A 353 17.27 -16.25 -7.29
CA LEU A 353 16.57 -15.33 -8.19
C LEU A 353 16.91 -15.55 -9.67
N GLU A 354 18.19 -15.72 -10.02
CA GLU A 354 18.60 -15.94 -11.41
C GLU A 354 18.06 -17.27 -11.95
N TYR A 355 18.09 -18.34 -11.15
CA TYR A 355 17.56 -19.63 -11.59
C TYR A 355 16.03 -19.57 -11.75
N ASP A 356 15.34 -18.94 -10.80
CA ASP A 356 13.87 -18.87 -10.78
C ASP A 356 13.33 -18.10 -11.98
N VAL A 357 13.88 -16.92 -12.31
CA VAL A 357 13.39 -16.14 -13.47
C VAL A 357 13.65 -16.84 -14.80
N LYS A 358 14.75 -17.59 -14.93
CA LYS A 358 15.04 -18.38 -16.14
C LYS A 358 14.10 -19.59 -16.26
N SER A 359 13.89 -20.32 -15.17
CA SER A 359 13.00 -21.48 -15.11
C SER A 359 11.56 -21.07 -15.40
N PHE A 360 11.08 -19.97 -14.81
CA PHE A 360 9.72 -19.48 -15.04
C PHE A 360 9.53 -18.89 -16.43
N LEU A 361 10.56 -18.30 -17.05
CA LEU A 361 10.51 -17.89 -18.45
C LEU A 361 10.35 -19.11 -19.37
N ALA A 362 11.16 -20.15 -19.17
CA ALA A 362 11.09 -21.38 -19.95
C ALA A 362 9.73 -22.09 -19.80
N LEU A 363 9.32 -22.33 -18.56
CA LEU A 363 8.06 -23.01 -18.28
C LEU A 363 6.85 -22.19 -18.73
N GLY A 364 6.84 -20.89 -18.41
CA GLY A 364 5.77 -19.97 -18.79
C GLY A 364 5.60 -19.87 -20.30
N GLY A 365 6.71 -19.79 -21.04
CA GLY A 365 6.71 -19.81 -22.50
C GLY A 365 6.16 -21.13 -23.07
N ALA A 366 6.61 -22.27 -22.53
CA ALA A 366 6.17 -23.58 -23.00
C ALA A 366 4.68 -23.83 -22.74
N VAL A 367 4.17 -23.50 -21.55
CA VAL A 367 2.74 -23.68 -21.24
C VAL A 367 1.88 -22.65 -21.97
N HIS A 368 2.37 -21.44 -22.26
CA HIS A 368 1.67 -20.50 -23.15
C HIS A 368 1.52 -21.09 -24.57
N ASP A 369 2.60 -21.57 -25.14
CA ASP A 369 2.60 -22.16 -26.49
C ASP A 369 1.77 -23.46 -26.55
N ALA A 370 1.78 -24.26 -25.49
CA ALA A 370 0.91 -25.43 -25.35
C ALA A 370 -0.58 -25.05 -25.35
N ALA A 371 -0.96 -23.90 -24.78
CA ALA A 371 -2.32 -23.39 -24.85
C ALA A 371 -2.68 -22.98 -26.29
N VAL A 372 -1.82 -22.21 -26.95
CA VAL A 372 -2.00 -21.77 -28.36
C VAL A 372 -2.21 -22.98 -29.27
N VAL A 373 -1.33 -23.99 -29.20
CA VAL A 373 -1.45 -25.20 -30.01
C VAL A 373 -2.73 -25.97 -29.68
N SER A 374 -2.97 -26.29 -28.40
CA SER A 374 -4.12 -27.09 -27.97
C SER A 374 -5.45 -26.44 -28.36
N TRP A 375 -5.61 -25.13 -28.10
CA TRP A 375 -6.86 -24.43 -28.41
C TRP A 375 -7.03 -24.15 -29.89
N SER A 376 -5.96 -24.00 -30.67
CA SER A 376 -6.06 -23.90 -32.12
C SER A 376 -6.70 -25.15 -32.75
N ILE A 377 -6.33 -26.33 -32.24
CA ILE A 377 -6.84 -27.63 -32.67
C ILE A 377 -8.27 -27.83 -32.16
N LYS A 378 -8.54 -27.52 -30.88
CA LYS A 378 -9.89 -27.60 -30.27
C LYS A 378 -10.89 -26.72 -31.00
N GLY A 379 -10.51 -25.48 -31.29
CA GLY A 379 -11.34 -24.52 -32.01
C GLY A 379 -11.66 -24.94 -33.43
N TRP A 380 -10.67 -25.46 -34.16
CA TRP A 380 -10.88 -25.94 -35.52
C TRP A 380 -11.66 -27.25 -35.56
N TYR A 381 -11.16 -28.32 -34.94
CA TYR A 381 -11.80 -29.63 -35.04
C TYR A 381 -13.13 -29.70 -34.27
N ASP A 382 -13.26 -28.91 -33.21
CA ASP A 382 -14.49 -28.76 -32.40
C ASP A 382 -15.09 -30.13 -32.05
N PHE A 383 -14.21 -31.07 -31.64
CA PHE A 383 -14.54 -32.48 -31.49
C PHE A 383 -15.34 -32.76 -30.21
N ILE A 384 -16.22 -33.76 -30.32
CA ILE A 384 -17.20 -34.15 -29.30
C ILE A 384 -16.54 -34.74 -28.03
N ARG A 385 -17.21 -34.57 -26.87
CA ARG A 385 -16.80 -35.13 -25.56
C ARG A 385 -17.49 -36.48 -25.27
N PRO A 386 -16.91 -37.35 -24.41
CA PRO A 386 -17.45 -38.68 -24.12
C PRO A 386 -18.92 -38.71 -23.69
N VAL A 387 -19.34 -37.81 -22.79
CA VAL A 387 -20.74 -37.76 -22.31
C VAL A 387 -21.75 -37.59 -23.45
N SER A 388 -21.42 -36.75 -24.43
CA SER A 388 -22.29 -36.49 -25.58
C SER A 388 -22.26 -37.67 -26.57
N ALA A 389 -21.08 -38.22 -26.85
CA ALA A 389 -20.88 -39.32 -27.79
C ALA A 389 -21.49 -40.65 -27.30
N ILE A 390 -21.24 -41.03 -26.04
CA ILE A 390 -21.75 -42.26 -25.43
C ILE A 390 -23.29 -42.21 -25.38
N ARG A 391 -23.87 -41.11 -24.87
CA ARG A 391 -25.33 -40.94 -24.82
C ARG A 391 -25.96 -40.91 -26.22
N TYR A 392 -25.29 -40.31 -27.20
CA TYR A 392 -25.74 -40.35 -28.59
C TYR A 392 -25.78 -41.78 -29.14
N MET A 393 -24.67 -42.53 -29.05
CA MET A 393 -24.60 -43.90 -29.56
C MET A 393 -25.62 -44.80 -28.85
N ALA A 394 -25.76 -44.68 -27.53
CA ALA A 394 -26.75 -45.43 -26.75
C ALA A 394 -28.20 -45.12 -27.16
N SER A 395 -28.51 -43.86 -27.51
CA SER A 395 -29.85 -43.47 -27.97
C SER A 395 -30.25 -44.13 -29.30
N LYS A 396 -29.27 -44.56 -30.10
CA LYS A 396 -29.50 -45.29 -31.35
C LYS A 396 -29.71 -46.79 -31.13
N GLY A 397 -29.41 -47.31 -29.94
CA GLY A 397 -29.40 -48.73 -29.64
C GLY A 397 -27.99 -49.31 -29.74
N GLN A 398 -27.85 -50.51 -30.31
CA GLN A 398 -26.57 -51.22 -30.38
C GLN A 398 -26.17 -51.61 -31.80
N CYS A 399 -24.88 -51.80 -32.07
CA CYS A 399 -24.37 -52.12 -33.42
C CYS A 399 -23.67 -53.50 -33.55
N THR A 400 -23.78 -54.37 -32.56
CA THR A 400 -23.13 -55.70 -32.54
C THR A 400 -24.03 -56.82 -33.06
N ASP A 401 -25.28 -56.90 -32.60
CA ASP A 401 -26.22 -57.99 -32.93
C ASP A 401 -27.33 -57.53 -33.87
N THR A 402 -27.20 -57.86 -35.16
CA THR A 402 -28.18 -57.50 -36.20
C THR A 402 -29.56 -58.14 -36.03
N SER A 403 -29.71 -59.14 -35.15
CA SER A 403 -30.99 -59.83 -34.93
C SER A 403 -31.91 -59.14 -33.92
N LEU A 404 -31.37 -58.23 -33.11
CA LEU A 404 -32.14 -57.51 -32.10
C LEU A 404 -32.87 -56.30 -32.69
N SER A 405 -34.06 -56.00 -32.18
CA SER A 405 -34.91 -54.91 -32.66
C SER A 405 -34.34 -53.50 -32.43
N ASN A 406 -33.36 -53.37 -31.53
CA ASN A 406 -32.64 -52.14 -31.23
C ASN A 406 -31.28 -52.05 -31.96
N PHE A 407 -31.08 -52.82 -33.03
CA PHE A 407 -29.89 -52.71 -33.87
C PHE A 407 -29.88 -51.41 -34.66
N HIS A 408 -28.75 -50.71 -34.66
CA HIS A 408 -28.51 -49.53 -35.49
C HIS A 408 -27.00 -49.40 -35.79
N PRO A 409 -26.56 -49.10 -37.03
CA PRO A 409 -25.12 -48.96 -37.35
C PRO A 409 -24.42 -47.91 -36.48
N ALA A 410 -25.03 -46.73 -36.28
CA ALA A 410 -24.55 -45.70 -35.34
C ALA A 410 -24.74 -46.04 -33.83
N GLY A 411 -25.23 -47.22 -33.49
CA GLY A 411 -25.43 -47.69 -32.11
C GLY A 411 -24.11 -47.99 -31.40
N ILE A 412 -24.17 -48.14 -30.08
CA ILE A 412 -23.00 -48.49 -29.27
C ILE A 412 -22.69 -50.00 -29.36
N PRO A 413 -21.42 -50.41 -29.51
CA PRO A 413 -21.06 -51.83 -29.45
C PRO A 413 -21.43 -52.48 -28.12
N LEU A 414 -22.01 -53.68 -28.16
CA LEU A 414 -22.18 -54.52 -26.98
C LEU A 414 -20.85 -55.17 -26.59
N ILE A 415 -20.55 -55.15 -25.29
CA ILE A 415 -19.36 -55.73 -24.67
C ILE A 415 -19.85 -56.51 -23.43
N PRO A 416 -19.83 -57.85 -23.46
CA PRO A 416 -20.32 -58.65 -22.34
C PRO A 416 -19.69 -58.23 -21.00
N GLY A 417 -20.52 -58.02 -19.98
CA GLY A 417 -20.08 -57.56 -18.65
C GLY A 417 -19.84 -56.04 -18.52
N TYR A 418 -19.88 -55.27 -19.62
CA TYR A 418 -19.62 -53.82 -19.59
C TYR A 418 -20.70 -52.99 -20.30
N ILE A 419 -21.13 -53.39 -21.49
CA ILE A 419 -22.11 -52.68 -22.32
C ILE A 419 -23.13 -53.70 -22.83
N GLU A 420 -24.35 -53.63 -22.33
CA GLU A 420 -25.37 -54.65 -22.58
C GLU A 420 -26.74 -54.04 -22.90
N VAL A 421 -27.62 -54.86 -23.45
CA VAL A 421 -29.04 -54.51 -23.60
C VAL A 421 -29.78 -54.89 -22.32
N VAL A 422 -30.64 -53.99 -21.83
CA VAL A 422 -31.54 -54.27 -20.72
C VAL A 422 -32.54 -55.37 -21.12
N GLN A 423 -32.51 -56.49 -20.41
CA GLN A 423 -33.35 -57.66 -20.66
C GLN A 423 -34.62 -57.65 -19.78
N PRO A 424 -35.69 -58.38 -20.17
CA PRO A 424 -36.79 -58.68 -19.27
C PRO A 424 -36.28 -59.34 -17.98
N GLY A 425 -36.64 -58.78 -16.82
CA GLY A 425 -36.20 -59.27 -15.51
C GLY A 425 -34.93 -58.60 -14.96
N ASP A 426 -34.24 -57.76 -15.74
CA ASP A 426 -33.18 -56.90 -15.21
C ASP A 426 -33.73 -55.92 -14.17
N THR A 427 -32.94 -55.60 -13.14
CA THR A 427 -33.29 -54.57 -12.15
C THR A 427 -33.52 -53.20 -12.80
N LEU A 428 -32.83 -52.93 -13.91
CA LEU A 428 -32.99 -51.71 -14.71
C LEU A 428 -34.18 -51.74 -15.68
N ALA A 429 -34.87 -52.87 -15.87
CA ALA A 429 -36.02 -52.96 -16.79
C ALA A 429 -37.14 -51.97 -16.43
N GLY A 430 -37.22 -51.59 -15.15
CA GLY A 430 -38.26 -50.74 -14.58
C GLY A 430 -39.55 -51.50 -14.31
N GLN A 431 -40.42 -50.92 -13.48
CA GLN A 431 -41.65 -51.58 -13.01
C GLN A 431 -42.60 -51.99 -14.15
N ASN A 432 -42.57 -51.26 -15.28
CA ASN A 432 -43.40 -51.53 -16.46
C ASN A 432 -42.59 -52.10 -17.63
N GLN A 433 -41.37 -52.61 -17.39
CA GLN A 433 -40.44 -53.04 -18.43
C GLN A 433 -40.11 -51.92 -19.45
N GLN A 434 -40.27 -50.65 -19.06
CA GLN A 434 -40.15 -49.51 -19.97
C GLN A 434 -38.72 -49.25 -20.47
N HIS A 435 -37.71 -49.85 -19.83
CA HIS A 435 -36.32 -49.74 -20.24
C HIS A 435 -35.80 -50.99 -20.98
N VAL A 436 -36.60 -52.05 -21.12
CA VAL A 436 -36.20 -53.24 -21.89
C VAL A 436 -35.87 -52.84 -23.32
N GLY A 437 -34.72 -53.30 -23.83
CA GLY A 437 -34.19 -52.92 -25.14
C GLY A 437 -33.34 -51.65 -25.15
N LYS A 438 -33.28 -50.89 -24.05
CA LYS A 438 -32.29 -49.80 -23.89
C LYS A 438 -30.90 -50.36 -23.58
N ILE A 439 -29.88 -49.51 -23.69
CA ILE A 439 -28.50 -49.85 -23.34
C ILE A 439 -28.24 -49.58 -21.85
N LYS A 440 -27.57 -50.52 -21.18
CA LYS A 440 -26.98 -50.38 -19.85
C LYS A 440 -25.45 -50.44 -19.91
N LEU A 441 -24.79 -49.68 -19.04
CA LEU A 441 -23.34 -49.66 -18.87
C LEU A 441 -22.99 -50.12 -17.45
N TYR A 442 -21.95 -50.92 -17.29
CA TYR A 442 -21.35 -51.23 -16.00
C TYR A 442 -20.25 -50.20 -15.74
N SER A 443 -20.56 -49.19 -14.94
CA SER A 443 -19.73 -47.98 -14.80
C SER A 443 -19.98 -47.30 -13.45
N TRP A 444 -19.24 -46.22 -13.16
CA TRP A 444 -19.52 -45.39 -11.98
C TRP A 444 -20.98 -44.93 -12.00
N ARG A 445 -21.68 -45.09 -10.87
CA ARG A 445 -23.15 -44.98 -10.84
C ARG A 445 -23.65 -43.55 -10.95
N GLY A 446 -22.76 -42.57 -10.82
CA GLY A 446 -23.07 -41.17 -11.05
C GLY A 446 -23.45 -40.40 -9.79
N PRO A 447 -23.63 -39.08 -9.94
CA PRO A 447 -23.86 -38.16 -8.82
C PRO A 447 -25.18 -38.39 -8.09
N ASP A 448 -26.20 -38.99 -8.74
CA ASP A 448 -27.49 -39.29 -8.11
C ASP A 448 -27.39 -40.28 -6.93
N HIS A 449 -26.25 -40.96 -6.80
CA HIS A 449 -25.93 -41.86 -5.70
C HIS A 449 -25.12 -41.19 -4.57
N ILE A 450 -24.81 -39.89 -4.70
CA ILE A 450 -24.09 -39.08 -3.71
C ILE A 450 -25.02 -37.99 -3.18
N THR A 451 -25.36 -38.03 -1.88
CA THR A 451 -26.06 -36.95 -1.19
C THR A 451 -25.09 -36.05 -0.43
N ASP A 452 -24.12 -36.65 0.27
CA ASP A 452 -23.00 -35.98 0.93
C ASP A 452 -21.68 -36.64 0.49
N PRO A 453 -20.84 -35.97 -0.33
CA PRO A 453 -19.60 -36.54 -0.85
C PRO A 453 -18.56 -36.86 0.23
N ASN A 454 -18.75 -36.41 1.48
CA ASN A 454 -17.83 -36.73 2.58
C ASN A 454 -18.06 -38.12 3.21
N VAL A 455 -19.20 -38.77 2.91
CA VAL A 455 -19.60 -40.04 3.55
C VAL A 455 -20.29 -41.00 2.59
N ASP A 456 -20.74 -40.52 1.43
CA ASP A 456 -21.37 -41.36 0.43
C ASP A 456 -20.35 -41.82 -0.61
N ILE A 457 -20.57 -43.03 -1.11
CA ILE A 457 -19.85 -43.58 -2.25
C ILE A 457 -20.88 -44.07 -3.27
N ALA A 458 -20.76 -43.61 -4.52
CA ALA A 458 -21.68 -44.03 -5.57
C ALA A 458 -21.36 -45.45 -5.99
N GLY A 459 -20.07 -45.79 -6.03
CA GLY A 459 -19.55 -47.08 -6.47
C GLY A 459 -19.84 -47.35 -7.95
N VAL A 460 -19.59 -48.59 -8.38
CA VAL A 460 -19.79 -49.04 -9.76
C VAL A 460 -20.95 -50.02 -9.84
N GLY A 461 -21.70 -49.98 -10.93
CA GLY A 461 -22.79 -50.91 -11.18
C GLY A 461 -23.45 -50.71 -12.53
N TRP A 462 -24.48 -51.51 -12.80
CA TRP A 462 -25.29 -51.33 -14.00
C TRP A 462 -26.14 -50.06 -13.90
N ILE A 463 -25.94 -49.14 -14.84
CA ILE A 463 -26.76 -47.94 -15.03
C ILE A 463 -27.32 -47.88 -16.45
N LEU A 464 -28.41 -47.16 -16.66
CA LEU A 464 -28.88 -46.84 -18.02
C LEU A 464 -27.88 -45.91 -18.70
N ALA A 465 -27.47 -46.22 -19.93
CA ALA A 465 -26.48 -45.43 -20.67
C ALA A 465 -26.93 -43.98 -20.91
N GLU A 466 -28.24 -43.75 -21.00
CA GLU A 466 -28.83 -42.41 -21.10
C GLU A 466 -28.59 -41.54 -19.85
N ASN A 467 -28.24 -42.15 -18.72
CA ASN A 467 -27.92 -41.48 -17.46
C ASN A 467 -26.42 -41.53 -17.14
N TRP A 468 -25.56 -41.86 -18.11
CA TRP A 468 -24.10 -41.94 -17.86
C TRP A 468 -23.49 -40.56 -17.59
N TRP A 469 -22.59 -40.49 -16.62
CA TRP A 469 -21.83 -39.30 -16.25
C TRP A 469 -20.33 -39.60 -16.21
N PRO A 470 -19.45 -38.66 -16.60
CA PRO A 470 -18.03 -38.73 -16.27
C PRO A 470 -17.82 -38.68 -14.74
N TYR A 471 -16.69 -39.21 -14.25
CA TYR A 471 -16.35 -39.18 -12.82
C TYR A 471 -15.83 -37.78 -12.48
N GLN A 472 -16.74 -36.92 -12.05
CA GLN A 472 -16.51 -35.51 -11.71
C GLN A 472 -17.56 -35.03 -10.70
N ARG A 473 -17.30 -33.91 -10.00
CA ARG A 473 -18.33 -33.26 -9.17
C ARG A 473 -19.57 -32.91 -10.02
N PRO A 474 -20.80 -33.14 -9.53
CA PRO A 474 -22.02 -32.85 -10.30
C PRO A 474 -22.21 -31.39 -10.70
N SER A 475 -21.73 -30.46 -9.87
CA SER A 475 -21.76 -29.02 -10.14
C SER A 475 -20.62 -28.53 -11.04
N PHE A 476 -19.63 -29.38 -11.29
CA PHE A 476 -18.50 -29.04 -12.10
C PHE A 476 -18.84 -29.33 -13.56
N VAL A 477 -18.94 -28.25 -14.35
CA VAL A 477 -19.13 -28.37 -15.79
C VAL A 477 -17.92 -29.09 -16.38
N THR A 478 -18.13 -30.19 -17.11
CA THR A 478 -17.06 -30.73 -17.97
C THR A 478 -16.51 -29.56 -18.78
N PRO A 479 -15.17 -29.40 -18.89
CA PRO A 479 -14.59 -28.13 -19.30
C PRO A 479 -15.24 -27.59 -20.59
N PRO A 480 -15.62 -26.31 -20.65
CA PRO A 480 -16.53 -25.77 -21.66
C PRO A 480 -15.83 -25.53 -23.00
N PHE A 481 -15.25 -26.58 -23.56
CA PHE A 481 -14.52 -26.58 -24.83
C PHE A 481 -14.39 -28.00 -25.40
N ALA A 482 -14.09 -28.07 -26.70
CA ALA A 482 -13.92 -29.32 -27.45
C ALA A 482 -12.85 -30.27 -26.88
N GLY A 483 -13.01 -31.57 -27.17
CA GLY A 483 -12.14 -32.64 -26.67
C GLY A 483 -10.74 -32.66 -27.30
N TYR A 484 -10.67 -32.81 -28.62
CA TYR A 484 -9.43 -33.07 -29.35
C TYR A 484 -8.61 -31.79 -29.61
N VAL A 485 -7.33 -31.71 -29.21
CA VAL A 485 -6.55 -32.64 -28.35
C VAL A 485 -6.68 -32.29 -26.87
N SER A 486 -6.28 -33.19 -25.96
CA SER A 486 -6.23 -32.96 -24.51
C SER A 486 -5.24 -31.84 -24.17
N GLY A 487 -5.75 -30.78 -23.52
CA GLY A 487 -4.91 -29.69 -23.03
C GLY A 487 -3.96 -30.16 -21.93
N HIS A 488 -4.44 -30.99 -20.99
CA HIS A 488 -3.61 -31.53 -19.90
C HIS A 488 -2.46 -32.37 -20.44
N SER A 489 -2.71 -33.22 -21.44
CA SER A 489 -1.65 -34.02 -22.07
C SER A 489 -0.58 -33.13 -22.70
N THR A 490 -0.99 -32.03 -23.33
CA THR A 490 -0.07 -31.10 -24.00
C THR A 490 0.72 -30.26 -23.00
N PHE A 491 0.05 -29.64 -22.01
CA PHE A 491 0.71 -28.85 -20.96
C PHE A 491 1.70 -29.69 -20.16
N SER A 492 1.29 -30.88 -19.72
CA SER A 492 2.12 -31.72 -18.87
C SER A 492 3.35 -32.24 -19.59
N SER A 493 3.22 -32.65 -20.85
CA SER A 493 4.38 -33.09 -21.63
C SER A 493 5.33 -31.92 -21.94
N ALA A 494 4.83 -30.72 -22.22
CA ALA A 494 5.67 -29.54 -22.43
C ALA A 494 6.43 -29.13 -21.16
N ALA A 495 5.75 -29.10 -20.02
CA ALA A 495 6.36 -28.79 -18.74
C ALA A 495 7.41 -29.84 -18.34
N ALA A 496 7.09 -31.14 -18.44
CA ALA A 496 8.03 -32.21 -18.13
C ALA A 496 9.31 -32.14 -18.99
N GLU A 497 9.18 -31.77 -20.28
CA GLU A 497 10.32 -31.57 -21.16
C GLU A 497 11.17 -30.37 -20.71
N VAL A 498 10.55 -29.22 -20.42
CA VAL A 498 11.26 -28.04 -19.88
C VAL A 498 12.00 -28.38 -18.58
N LEU A 499 11.36 -29.09 -17.65
CA LEU A 499 11.98 -29.48 -16.37
C LEU A 499 13.17 -30.40 -16.61
N THR A 500 13.03 -31.37 -17.51
CA THR A 500 14.12 -32.28 -17.91
C THR A 500 15.32 -31.48 -18.44
N GLN A 501 15.08 -30.52 -19.34
CA GLN A 501 16.15 -29.74 -19.95
C GLN A 501 16.78 -28.73 -18.99
N MET A 502 15.97 -28.02 -18.19
CA MET A 502 16.46 -26.96 -17.29
C MET A 502 17.24 -27.53 -16.09
N THR A 503 16.87 -28.71 -15.61
CA THR A 503 17.60 -29.42 -14.55
C THR A 503 18.77 -30.24 -15.10
N GLY A 504 18.76 -30.54 -16.40
CA GLY A 504 19.74 -31.41 -17.05
C GLY A 504 19.58 -32.89 -16.71
N ASP A 505 18.43 -33.28 -16.16
CA ASP A 505 18.18 -34.57 -15.57
C ASP A 505 16.69 -34.93 -15.70
N PRO A 506 16.31 -36.06 -16.31
CA PRO A 506 14.89 -36.41 -16.44
C PRO A 506 14.25 -36.81 -15.09
N PHE A 507 15.05 -37.11 -14.08
CA PHE A 507 14.58 -37.57 -12.78
C PHE A 507 14.29 -36.40 -11.82
N PHE A 508 13.29 -36.58 -10.96
CA PHE A 508 13.11 -35.72 -9.78
C PHE A 508 14.37 -35.75 -8.88
N PRO A 509 14.62 -34.72 -8.05
CA PRO A 509 15.66 -34.75 -7.04
C PRO A 509 15.60 -36.03 -6.18
N GLY A 510 16.74 -36.68 -5.94
CA GLY A 510 16.76 -37.99 -5.25
C GLY A 510 16.18 -39.17 -6.06
N GLY A 511 15.69 -38.93 -7.27
CA GLY A 511 15.14 -39.93 -8.18
C GLY A 511 13.66 -40.26 -7.92
N MET A 512 12.94 -39.44 -7.17
CA MET A 512 11.53 -39.69 -6.85
C MET A 512 10.81 -38.40 -6.46
N GLY A 513 9.72 -38.07 -7.17
CA GLY A 513 8.71 -37.11 -6.74
C GLY A 513 7.52 -37.85 -6.12
N THR A 514 6.87 -37.25 -5.12
CA THR A 514 5.77 -37.89 -4.39
C THR A 514 4.63 -36.92 -4.10
N PHE A 515 3.42 -37.46 -3.94
CA PHE A 515 2.26 -36.71 -3.45
C PHE A 515 1.40 -37.58 -2.54
N ASP A 516 1.08 -37.10 -1.34
CA ASP A 516 0.28 -37.84 -0.35
C ASP A 516 -1.23 -37.61 -0.54
N ALA A 517 -1.99 -38.70 -0.64
CA ALA A 517 -3.45 -38.73 -0.70
C ALA A 517 -4.00 -39.54 0.50
N PRO A 518 -4.28 -38.89 1.65
CA PRO A 518 -4.65 -39.59 2.88
C PRO A 518 -6.01 -40.28 2.79
N GLN A 519 -6.15 -41.40 3.50
CA GLN A 519 -7.37 -42.20 3.58
C GLN A 519 -8.58 -41.35 4.02
N ASN A 520 -9.68 -41.45 3.27
CA ASN A 520 -10.97 -40.79 3.51
C ASN A 520 -10.91 -39.26 3.65
N ASP A 521 -9.85 -38.63 3.15
CA ASP A 521 -9.64 -37.18 3.28
C ASP A 521 -9.36 -36.51 1.92
N PHE A 522 -8.72 -37.21 0.98
CA PHE A 522 -8.33 -36.61 -0.31
C PHE A 522 -9.47 -36.52 -1.34
N LEU A 523 -10.31 -37.56 -1.47
CA LEU A 523 -11.35 -37.53 -2.50
C LEU A 523 -12.50 -36.60 -2.11
N HIS A 524 -13.00 -35.92 -3.13
CA HIS A 524 -13.93 -34.81 -3.01
C HIS A 524 -15.20 -35.02 -3.83
N PHE A 525 -15.20 -36.00 -4.74
CA PHE A 525 -16.39 -36.37 -5.51
C PHE A 525 -17.28 -37.35 -4.73
N GLU A 526 -16.65 -38.18 -3.89
CA GLU A 526 -17.24 -39.19 -3.00
C GLU A 526 -16.22 -39.58 -1.90
N GLU A 527 -16.61 -40.35 -0.88
CA GLU A 527 -15.70 -40.75 0.20
C GLU A 527 -14.54 -41.63 -0.30
N GLY A 528 -13.32 -41.29 0.12
CA GLY A 528 -12.11 -42.09 -0.09
C GLY A 528 -10.84 -41.23 -0.16
N PRO A 529 -9.69 -41.82 -0.56
CA PRO A 529 -9.47 -43.23 -0.86
C PRO A 529 -9.67 -44.13 0.37
N SER A 530 -9.89 -45.44 0.17
CA SER A 530 -10.12 -46.38 1.27
C SER A 530 -8.88 -46.74 2.09
N VAL A 531 -7.68 -46.40 1.57
CA VAL A 531 -6.36 -46.51 2.21
C VAL A 531 -5.54 -45.27 1.88
N ASP A 532 -4.46 -45.03 2.63
CA ASP A 532 -3.49 -44.00 2.25
C ASP A 532 -2.83 -44.37 0.91
N ILE A 533 -2.80 -43.41 -0.01
CA ILE A 533 -2.12 -43.52 -1.31
C ILE A 533 -1.02 -42.45 -1.33
N GLU A 534 0.17 -42.81 -1.80
CA GLU A 534 1.23 -41.86 -2.13
C GLU A 534 1.47 -42.02 -3.64
N LEU A 535 1.19 -41.00 -4.44
CA LEU A 535 1.56 -41.02 -5.86
C LEU A 535 3.08 -40.88 -5.95
N GLN A 536 3.72 -41.62 -6.85
CA GLN A 536 5.18 -41.67 -6.97
C GLN A 536 5.61 -41.63 -8.44
N TRP A 537 6.59 -40.77 -8.75
CA TRP A 537 7.13 -40.62 -10.10
C TRP A 537 8.65 -40.62 -10.07
N ALA A 538 9.29 -41.40 -10.94
CA ALA A 538 10.76 -41.34 -11.08
C ALA A 538 11.18 -40.12 -11.90
N THR A 539 10.51 -39.88 -13.02
CA THR A 539 10.80 -38.79 -13.96
C THR A 539 9.64 -37.81 -14.10
N TYR A 540 9.93 -36.58 -14.52
CA TYR A 540 8.88 -35.60 -14.84
C TYR A 540 7.94 -36.11 -15.95
N LYS A 541 8.50 -36.86 -16.90
CA LYS A 541 7.72 -37.52 -17.96
C LYS A 541 6.72 -38.54 -17.41
N ASP A 542 7.07 -39.28 -16.36
CA ASP A 542 6.15 -40.24 -15.74
C ASP A 542 4.93 -39.53 -15.14
N ALA A 543 5.14 -38.40 -14.46
CA ALA A 543 4.05 -37.57 -13.95
C ALA A 543 3.17 -37.04 -15.09
N ALA A 544 3.76 -36.57 -16.19
CA ALA A 544 3.01 -36.11 -17.36
C ALA A 544 2.22 -37.23 -18.06
N ASP A 545 2.82 -38.42 -18.16
CA ASP A 545 2.17 -39.59 -18.74
C ASP A 545 1.00 -40.08 -17.89
N GLU A 546 1.11 -40.00 -16.56
CA GLU A 546 0.05 -40.32 -15.63
C GLU A 546 -1.09 -39.30 -15.64
N CYS A 547 -0.75 -37.99 -15.66
CA CYS A 547 -1.70 -36.90 -15.83
C CYS A 547 -2.62 -37.13 -17.04
N SER A 548 -2.02 -37.55 -18.14
CA SER A 548 -2.74 -37.83 -19.38
C SER A 548 -3.71 -39.02 -19.27
N LEU A 549 -3.32 -40.10 -18.59
CA LEU A 549 -4.18 -41.28 -18.37
C LEU A 549 -5.35 -40.96 -17.44
N SER A 550 -5.14 -40.09 -16.44
CA SER A 550 -6.18 -39.66 -15.50
C SER A 550 -7.43 -39.13 -16.21
N ARG A 551 -7.27 -38.49 -17.38
CA ARG A 551 -8.38 -37.89 -18.12
C ARG A 551 -9.32 -38.91 -18.76
N ILE A 552 -8.84 -40.13 -18.99
CA ILE A 552 -9.62 -41.26 -19.49
C ILE A 552 -10.40 -41.89 -18.32
N TRP A 553 -9.75 -42.13 -17.17
CA TRP A 553 -10.41 -42.65 -15.96
C TRP A 553 -11.46 -41.68 -15.38
N GLY A 554 -11.20 -40.38 -15.45
CA GLY A 554 -12.16 -39.33 -15.11
C GLY A 554 -13.33 -39.24 -16.11
N GLY A 555 -13.25 -39.90 -17.26
CA GLY A 555 -14.35 -39.98 -18.23
C GLY A 555 -14.49 -38.77 -19.16
N ILE A 556 -13.52 -37.85 -19.21
CA ILE A 556 -13.67 -36.56 -19.91
C ILE A 556 -12.92 -36.48 -21.26
N HIS A 557 -11.97 -37.38 -21.51
CA HIS A 557 -11.25 -37.50 -22.77
C HIS A 557 -11.19 -38.98 -23.23
N PRO A 558 -11.48 -39.28 -24.51
CA PRO A 558 -11.15 -40.56 -25.12
C PRO A 558 -9.64 -40.66 -25.47
N PRO A 559 -9.11 -41.86 -25.73
CA PRO A 559 -7.70 -42.07 -26.07
C PRO A 559 -7.17 -41.26 -27.26
N VAL A 560 -8.01 -41.01 -28.26
CA VAL A 560 -7.65 -40.20 -29.44
C VAL A 560 -7.28 -38.77 -29.07
N ASP A 561 -7.77 -38.24 -27.95
CA ASP A 561 -7.43 -36.88 -27.50
C ASP A 561 -6.03 -36.82 -26.85
N ASP A 562 -5.43 -37.95 -26.48
CA ASP A 562 -4.28 -38.01 -25.60
C ASP A 562 -2.93 -37.92 -26.34
N ILE A 563 -2.63 -38.92 -27.18
CA ILE A 563 -1.27 -39.17 -27.70
C ILE A 563 -0.72 -38.02 -28.53
N ASP A 564 -1.52 -37.40 -29.39
CA ASP A 564 -1.05 -36.28 -30.20
C ASP A 564 -0.74 -35.07 -29.31
N GLY A 565 -1.51 -34.85 -28.24
CA GLY A 565 -1.23 -33.83 -27.23
C GLY A 565 0.12 -34.04 -26.56
N ARG A 566 0.44 -35.27 -26.13
CA ARG A 566 1.75 -35.58 -25.50
C ARG A 566 2.92 -35.32 -26.45
N LYS A 567 2.82 -35.77 -27.70
CA LYS A 567 3.87 -35.57 -28.71
C LYS A 567 4.13 -34.09 -28.96
N MET A 568 3.06 -33.33 -29.20
CA MET A 568 3.17 -31.88 -29.41
C MET A 568 3.73 -31.19 -28.17
N GLY A 569 3.32 -31.61 -26.96
CA GLY A 569 3.87 -31.09 -25.72
C GLY A 569 5.40 -31.22 -25.65
N VAL A 570 5.95 -32.40 -25.96
CA VAL A 570 7.42 -32.60 -26.01
C VAL A 570 8.09 -31.64 -26.99
N ASP A 571 7.58 -31.54 -28.22
CA ASP A 571 8.13 -30.63 -29.22
C ASP A 571 8.04 -29.15 -28.78
N ILE A 572 6.94 -28.75 -28.17
CA ILE A 572 6.72 -27.38 -27.66
C ILE A 572 7.69 -27.07 -26.52
N GLY A 573 7.90 -28.01 -25.59
CA GLY A 573 8.86 -27.85 -24.50
C GLY A 573 10.28 -27.60 -25.02
N ASP A 574 10.70 -28.36 -26.04
CA ASP A 574 12.00 -28.18 -26.70
C ASP A 574 12.14 -26.83 -27.41
N ILE A 575 11.12 -26.43 -28.18
CA ILE A 575 11.10 -25.14 -28.89
C ILE A 575 11.16 -23.97 -27.90
N ALA A 576 10.33 -23.99 -26.86
CA ALA A 576 10.28 -22.93 -25.84
C ALA A 576 11.55 -22.87 -24.99
N PHE A 577 12.14 -24.02 -24.64
CA PHE A 577 13.40 -24.07 -23.91
C PHE A 577 14.55 -23.55 -24.78
N THR A 578 14.60 -23.95 -26.06
CA THR A 578 15.58 -23.43 -27.03
C THR A 578 15.47 -21.92 -27.15
N LYS A 579 14.24 -21.39 -27.29
CA LYS A 579 14.00 -19.94 -27.36
C LYS A 579 14.45 -19.22 -26.09
N THR A 580 14.16 -19.79 -24.93
CA THR A 580 14.65 -19.26 -23.66
C THR A 580 16.18 -19.25 -23.61
N ASN A 581 16.82 -20.32 -24.10
CA ASN A 581 18.27 -20.39 -24.15
C ASN A 581 18.90 -19.32 -25.05
N GLU A 582 18.24 -18.91 -26.13
CA GLU A 582 18.69 -17.77 -26.96
C GLU A 582 18.82 -16.48 -26.15
N PHE A 583 17.97 -16.27 -25.14
CA PHE A 583 18.05 -15.11 -24.25
C PHE A 583 19.06 -15.33 -23.12
N VAL A 584 18.95 -16.43 -22.37
CA VAL A 584 19.71 -16.60 -21.12
C VAL A 584 21.20 -16.89 -21.34
N SER A 585 21.58 -17.43 -22.51
CA SER A 585 22.96 -17.78 -22.84
C SER A 585 23.68 -16.67 -23.63
N LYS A 586 22.91 -15.76 -24.24
CA LYS A 586 23.48 -14.69 -25.06
C LYS A 586 24.09 -13.62 -24.16
N LYS A 587 25.41 -13.47 -24.31
CA LYS A 587 26.18 -12.40 -23.69
C LYS A 587 26.25 -11.21 -24.65
N LYS A 588 25.97 -10.01 -24.14
CA LYS A 588 26.10 -8.73 -24.83
C LYS A 588 27.33 -7.98 -24.29
N PRO A 589 27.99 -7.14 -25.10
CA PRO A 589 29.04 -6.27 -24.59
C PRO A 589 28.44 -5.32 -23.54
N ALA A 590 29.13 -5.17 -22.40
CA ALA A 590 28.70 -4.33 -21.31
C ALA A 590 29.80 -3.37 -20.87
N ILE A 591 29.42 -2.17 -20.46
CA ILE A 591 30.35 -1.20 -19.88
C ILE A 591 30.55 -1.56 -18.41
N THR A 592 31.80 -1.74 -18.00
CA THR A 592 32.20 -2.10 -16.64
C THR A 592 32.66 -0.91 -15.82
N ASP A 593 33.10 0.16 -16.48
CA ASP A 593 33.62 1.35 -15.83
C ASP A 593 33.42 2.61 -16.70
N LEU A 594 33.18 3.73 -16.02
CA LEU A 594 33.16 5.08 -16.58
C LEU A 594 34.02 5.96 -15.69
N THR A 595 35.09 6.52 -16.24
CA THR A 595 35.90 7.53 -15.57
C THR A 595 35.78 8.87 -16.28
N VAL A 596 35.70 9.94 -15.51
CA VAL A 596 35.65 11.31 -16.01
C VAL A 596 36.87 12.08 -15.51
N THR A 597 37.44 12.94 -16.35
CA THR A 597 38.63 13.72 -15.95
C THR A 597 38.31 14.82 -14.95
N ASP A 598 37.07 15.31 -14.97
CA ASP A 598 36.55 16.29 -14.03
C ASP A 598 35.11 15.91 -13.65
N SER A 599 34.84 15.90 -12.35
CA SER A 599 33.52 15.60 -11.79
C SER A 599 32.67 16.86 -11.58
N LEU A 600 33.26 18.05 -11.66
CA LEU A 600 32.56 19.32 -11.52
C LEU A 600 33.05 20.30 -12.59
N ILE A 601 32.23 20.51 -13.61
CA ILE A 601 32.55 21.44 -14.69
C ILE A 601 32.18 22.85 -14.23
N SER A 602 33.18 23.66 -13.93
CA SER A 602 33.04 25.05 -13.47
C SER A 602 33.44 26.06 -14.54
N ARG A 603 33.38 27.36 -14.23
CA ARG A 603 33.93 28.38 -15.14
C ARG A 603 35.43 28.25 -15.39
N SER A 604 36.21 27.60 -14.51
CA SER A 604 37.64 27.39 -14.78
C SER A 604 37.89 26.46 -15.96
N ASP A 605 36.88 25.67 -16.33
CA ASP A 605 36.96 24.66 -17.38
C ASP A 605 36.59 25.21 -18.76
N ILE A 606 36.00 26.42 -18.82
CA ILE A 606 35.66 27.09 -20.07
C ILE A 606 36.91 27.25 -20.96
N GLY A 607 36.84 26.67 -22.16
CA GLY A 607 37.95 26.64 -23.13
C GLY A 607 38.93 25.47 -22.96
N ASN A 608 38.76 24.65 -21.92
CA ASN A 608 39.44 23.37 -21.74
C ASN A 608 38.58 22.21 -22.28
N SER A 609 39.10 21.00 -22.20
CA SER A 609 38.38 19.78 -22.56
C SER A 609 38.29 18.84 -21.38
N ILE A 610 37.16 18.17 -21.25
CA ILE A 610 36.95 17.05 -20.33
C ILE A 610 36.89 15.75 -21.13
N SER A 611 37.39 14.66 -20.54
CA SER A 611 37.29 13.33 -21.13
C SER A 611 36.35 12.43 -20.32
N CYS A 612 35.54 11.66 -21.04
CA CYS A 612 34.82 10.50 -20.51
C CYS A 612 35.44 9.23 -21.10
N VAL A 613 35.94 8.34 -20.25
CA VAL A 613 36.57 7.08 -20.66
C VAL A 613 35.68 5.92 -20.23
N PHE A 614 35.20 5.16 -21.21
CA PHE A 614 34.33 3.99 -21.02
C PHE A 614 35.12 2.71 -21.28
N THR A 615 35.03 1.77 -20.33
CA THR A 615 35.65 0.44 -20.45
C THR A 615 34.59 -0.63 -20.66
N PHE A 616 34.76 -1.46 -21.69
CA PHE A 616 33.91 -2.60 -21.99
C PHE A 616 34.50 -3.90 -21.40
N ASP A 617 33.62 -4.84 -21.06
CA ASP A 617 33.98 -6.17 -20.56
C ASP A 617 34.53 -7.11 -21.64
N GLU A 618 34.51 -6.70 -22.90
CA GLU A 618 35.04 -7.43 -24.05
C GLU A 618 35.57 -6.51 -25.15
N TYR A 619 36.20 -7.10 -26.18
CA TYR A 619 36.72 -6.36 -27.33
C TYR A 619 35.60 -5.94 -28.29
N MET A 620 35.62 -4.67 -28.67
CA MET A 620 34.62 -4.02 -29.52
C MET A 620 35.09 -3.94 -30.98
N ASP A 621 34.13 -3.84 -31.90
CA ASP A 621 34.39 -3.41 -33.29
C ASP A 621 34.65 -1.90 -33.28
N THR A 622 35.92 -1.52 -33.36
CA THR A 622 36.35 -0.11 -33.29
C THR A 622 35.92 0.72 -34.51
N THR A 623 35.35 0.09 -35.55
CA THR A 623 34.75 0.79 -36.69
C THR A 623 33.31 1.24 -36.42
N LYS A 624 32.69 0.73 -35.35
CA LYS A 624 31.33 1.06 -34.91
C LYS A 624 31.40 1.92 -33.64
N LEU A 625 31.10 3.21 -33.79
CA LEU A 625 31.04 4.13 -32.67
C LEU A 625 29.73 3.90 -31.89
N PRO A 626 29.76 3.65 -30.57
CA PRO A 626 28.55 3.66 -29.75
C PRO A 626 27.87 5.05 -29.78
N ASN A 627 26.56 5.07 -29.56
CA ASN A 627 25.80 6.31 -29.40
C ASN A 627 25.90 6.78 -27.96
N PHE A 628 26.34 8.02 -27.77
CA PHE A 628 26.43 8.70 -26.48
C PHE A 628 25.47 9.89 -26.48
N THR A 629 24.48 9.86 -25.61
CA THR A 629 23.43 10.89 -25.54
C THR A 629 23.24 11.36 -24.11
N PHE A 630 23.18 12.67 -23.91
CA PHE A 630 22.77 13.27 -22.64
C PHE A 630 21.25 13.34 -22.58
N LEU A 631 20.65 12.87 -21.48
CA LEU A 631 19.19 12.82 -21.33
C LEU A 631 18.59 14.05 -20.64
N ASN A 632 19.40 14.95 -20.08
CA ASN A 632 18.88 16.23 -19.59
C ASN A 632 18.68 17.15 -20.81
N ASP A 633 17.42 17.49 -21.13
CA ASP A 633 17.09 18.35 -22.26
C ASP A 633 17.65 19.77 -22.07
N ASN A 634 18.48 20.20 -23.02
CA ASN A 634 18.88 21.58 -23.35
C ASN A 634 18.95 22.54 -22.14
N PRO A 635 20.07 22.49 -21.42
CA PRO A 635 21.21 23.31 -21.88
C PRO A 635 22.57 22.58 -22.09
N LEU A 636 22.64 21.26 -21.85
CA LEU A 636 23.89 20.50 -21.91
C LEU A 636 24.63 20.59 -23.25
N THR A 637 23.90 20.61 -24.37
CA THR A 637 24.46 20.75 -25.72
C THR A 637 25.03 22.14 -26.02
N VAL A 638 24.77 23.13 -25.18
CA VAL A 638 25.37 24.47 -25.30
C VAL A 638 26.67 24.53 -24.49
N CYS A 639 26.73 23.85 -23.35
CA CYS A 639 27.90 23.77 -22.48
C CYS A 639 28.96 22.79 -22.98
N LEU A 640 28.58 21.66 -23.57
CA LEU A 640 29.49 20.61 -24.02
C LEU A 640 29.31 20.31 -25.50
N ASP A 641 30.35 20.58 -26.29
CA ASP A 641 30.45 20.16 -27.68
C ASP A 641 31.37 18.94 -27.82
N SER A 642 30.92 17.89 -28.53
CA SER A 642 31.77 16.75 -28.85
C SER A 642 32.80 17.14 -29.93
N VAL A 643 34.10 17.03 -29.63
CA VAL A 643 35.16 17.46 -30.56
C VAL A 643 35.94 16.27 -31.14
N SER A 644 36.19 15.22 -30.36
CA SER A 644 36.91 14.03 -30.81
C SER A 644 36.62 12.80 -29.95
N TYR A 645 36.87 11.62 -30.53
CA TYR A 645 36.89 10.35 -29.82
C TYR A 645 38.10 9.53 -30.27
N SER A 646 38.58 8.64 -29.41
CA SER A 646 39.60 7.66 -29.75
C SER A 646 39.44 6.37 -28.96
N TRP A 647 39.62 5.24 -29.63
CA TRP A 647 39.82 3.96 -28.95
C TRP A 647 41.25 3.92 -28.39
N VAL A 648 41.37 3.96 -27.07
CA VAL A 648 42.65 3.87 -26.34
C VAL A 648 43.15 2.42 -26.34
N ASP A 649 42.20 1.48 -26.26
CA ASP A 649 42.39 0.05 -26.52
C ASP A 649 41.13 -0.48 -27.23
N THR A 650 41.15 -1.71 -27.71
CA THR A 650 40.04 -2.42 -28.33
C THR A 650 38.80 -2.61 -27.44
N ASN A 651 38.90 -2.34 -26.13
CA ASN A 651 37.78 -2.31 -25.19
C ASN A 651 37.67 -1.00 -24.39
N VAL A 652 38.43 0.04 -24.74
CA VAL A 652 38.43 1.32 -24.01
C VAL A 652 38.29 2.48 -24.99
N ILE A 653 37.22 3.25 -24.86
CA ILE A 653 36.97 4.44 -25.67
C ILE A 653 37.02 5.70 -24.81
N GLU A 654 37.74 6.71 -25.29
CA GLU A 654 37.81 8.04 -24.71
C GLU A 654 37.08 9.04 -25.60
N LEU A 655 36.14 9.79 -25.02
CA LEU A 655 35.40 10.87 -25.64
C LEU A 655 35.84 12.19 -25.03
N ASN A 656 36.22 13.15 -25.88
CA ASN A 656 36.65 14.47 -25.45
C ASN A 656 35.56 15.50 -25.78
N TYR A 657 35.06 16.17 -24.75
CA TYR A 657 34.11 17.27 -24.86
C TYR A 657 34.80 18.59 -24.57
N HIS A 658 34.57 19.59 -25.41
CA HIS A 658 35.02 20.96 -25.16
C HIS A 658 33.98 21.70 -24.32
N VAL A 659 34.45 22.39 -23.28
CA VAL A 659 33.58 23.18 -22.40
C VAL A 659 33.44 24.58 -22.98
N ASN A 660 32.23 24.90 -23.43
CA ASN A 660 31.88 26.19 -23.99
C ASN A 660 31.53 27.22 -22.92
N ASN A 661 31.56 28.49 -23.30
CA ASN A 661 31.14 29.59 -22.45
C ASN A 661 29.60 29.71 -22.44
N SER A 662 28.94 28.89 -21.63
CA SER A 662 27.50 28.96 -21.31
C SER A 662 27.29 29.32 -19.84
N ILE A 663 26.03 29.59 -19.45
CA ILE A 663 25.63 29.84 -18.06
C ILE A 663 24.67 28.73 -17.68
N GLU A 664 25.18 27.71 -17.02
CA GLU A 664 24.44 26.48 -16.70
C GLU A 664 24.70 26.02 -15.26
N GLU A 665 23.65 25.49 -14.64
CA GLU A 665 23.64 24.94 -13.28
C GLU A 665 22.83 23.63 -13.31
N LEU A 666 23.53 22.49 -13.22
CA LEU A 666 22.98 21.14 -13.31
C LEU A 666 23.65 20.23 -12.27
N ASP A 667 22.90 19.92 -11.22
CA ASP A 667 23.29 19.01 -10.12
C ASP A 667 23.44 17.54 -10.54
N SER A 668 23.06 17.21 -11.78
CA SER A 668 23.25 15.88 -12.34
C SER A 668 23.19 15.86 -13.85
N VAL A 669 24.15 15.18 -14.46
CA VAL A 669 24.08 14.78 -15.86
C VAL A 669 23.72 13.30 -15.94
N THR A 670 22.86 12.92 -16.88
CA THR A 670 22.58 11.52 -17.20
C THR A 670 23.08 11.19 -18.60
N VAL A 671 24.02 10.24 -18.69
CA VAL A 671 24.59 9.78 -19.95
C VAL A 671 24.01 8.42 -20.30
N LYS A 672 23.34 8.34 -21.44
CA LYS A 672 22.93 7.08 -22.07
C LYS A 672 24.00 6.66 -23.07
N VAL A 673 24.42 5.40 -22.97
CA VAL A 673 25.32 4.77 -23.94
C VAL A 673 24.64 3.55 -24.55
N SER A 674 24.61 3.47 -25.87
CA SER A 674 23.93 2.38 -26.60
C SER A 674 24.58 2.09 -27.95
N GLY A 675 24.24 0.97 -28.59
CA GLY A 675 24.60 0.71 -29.98
C GLY A 675 26.06 0.37 -30.26
N GLY A 676 26.90 0.24 -29.23
CA GLY A 676 28.24 -0.33 -29.37
C GLY A 676 28.16 -1.77 -29.87
N GLU A 677 29.08 -2.20 -30.74
CA GLU A 677 29.07 -3.54 -31.33
C GLU A 677 30.34 -4.30 -30.93
N GLY A 678 30.20 -5.50 -30.38
CA GLY A 678 31.31 -6.41 -30.12
C GLY A 678 31.92 -6.93 -31.43
N GLN A 679 33.14 -7.46 -31.40
CA GLN A 679 33.78 -8.06 -32.60
C GLN A 679 32.99 -9.24 -33.21
N ASN A 680 32.08 -9.83 -32.43
CA ASN A 680 31.17 -10.91 -32.84
C ASN A 680 29.88 -10.39 -33.51
N GLY A 681 29.70 -9.08 -33.65
CA GLY A 681 28.50 -8.45 -34.22
C GLY A 681 27.34 -8.28 -33.24
N VAL A 682 27.54 -8.59 -31.96
CA VAL A 682 26.50 -8.43 -30.93
C VAL A 682 26.47 -6.98 -30.45
N VAL A 683 25.29 -6.38 -30.46
CA VAL A 683 25.06 -4.99 -30.04
C VAL A 683 24.86 -4.92 -28.53
N GLN A 684 25.51 -3.96 -27.88
CA GLN A 684 25.41 -3.61 -26.47
C GLN A 684 24.01 -3.06 -26.13
N SER A 685 23.45 -3.52 -25.01
CA SER A 685 22.19 -3.00 -24.47
C SER A 685 22.36 -1.57 -23.93
N PRO A 686 21.38 -0.68 -24.12
CA PRO A 686 21.41 0.67 -23.52
C PRO A 686 21.69 0.64 -22.00
N VAL A 687 22.55 1.54 -21.53
CA VAL A 687 22.88 1.72 -20.10
C VAL A 687 22.90 3.20 -19.74
N LEU A 688 22.47 3.52 -18.52
CA LEU A 688 22.46 4.90 -17.99
C LEU A 688 23.51 5.09 -16.89
N PHE A 689 24.27 6.17 -17.00
CA PHE A 689 25.15 6.66 -15.95
C PHE A 689 24.58 7.98 -15.41
N ARG A 690 24.13 7.99 -14.16
CA ARG A 690 23.67 9.21 -13.47
C ARG A 690 24.79 9.83 -12.66
N LYS A 691 24.83 11.18 -12.67
CA LYS A 691 25.85 11.99 -11.98
C LYS A 691 27.30 11.54 -12.30
N PRO A 692 27.66 11.30 -13.58
CA PRO A 692 29.07 11.10 -13.89
C PRO A 692 29.88 12.37 -13.60
N PHE A 693 29.27 13.54 -13.76
CA PHE A 693 29.77 14.86 -13.37
C PHE A 693 28.59 15.82 -13.19
N GLU A 694 28.86 16.97 -12.57
CA GLU A 694 27.96 18.10 -12.37
C GLU A 694 28.44 19.30 -13.21
N ILE A 695 27.56 20.25 -13.52
CA ILE A 695 27.92 21.47 -14.25
C ILE A 695 27.46 22.67 -13.45
N ASP A 696 28.38 23.55 -13.09
CA ASP A 696 28.08 24.84 -12.48
C ASP A 696 29.01 25.92 -13.05
N THR A 697 28.56 26.53 -14.14
CA THR A 697 29.25 27.64 -14.82
C THR A 697 28.61 29.00 -14.50
N LYS A 698 27.54 28.98 -13.69
CA LYS A 698 26.84 30.18 -13.26
C LYS A 698 27.71 30.93 -12.26
N LYS A 699 27.40 32.19 -12.03
CA LYS A 699 28.09 32.99 -11.02
C LYS A 699 27.05 33.39 -9.98
N PRO A 700 27.38 33.32 -8.70
CA PRO A 700 26.53 33.87 -7.67
C PRO A 700 26.39 35.39 -7.86
N GLU A 701 25.15 35.86 -7.93
CA GLU A 701 24.75 37.26 -7.98
C GLU A 701 24.21 37.70 -6.61
N VAL A 702 24.33 39.00 -6.30
CA VAL A 702 23.72 39.58 -5.11
C VAL A 702 22.23 39.84 -5.39
N ILE A 703 21.34 39.17 -4.66
CA ILE A 703 19.89 39.40 -4.75
C ILE A 703 19.52 40.67 -3.97
N SER A 704 20.04 40.82 -2.76
CA SER A 704 19.72 41.95 -1.90
C SER A 704 20.81 42.26 -0.88
N VAL A 705 20.94 43.54 -0.57
CA VAL A 705 21.77 44.06 0.53
C VAL A 705 20.85 44.81 1.47
N THR A 706 20.72 44.34 2.71
CA THR A 706 19.85 44.93 3.72
C THR A 706 20.64 45.23 4.98
N VAL A 707 20.51 46.44 5.51
CA VAL A 707 21.10 46.82 6.79
C VAL A 707 20.04 46.77 7.88
N SER A 708 20.43 46.35 9.08
CA SER A 708 19.51 46.21 10.22
C SER A 708 18.82 47.52 10.61
N ASP A 709 19.48 48.68 10.41
CA ASP A 709 18.87 50.01 10.43
C ASP A 709 19.55 50.93 9.41
N SER A 710 18.78 51.65 8.59
CA SER A 710 19.30 52.47 7.49
C SER A 710 19.78 53.87 7.88
N VAL A 711 19.82 54.20 9.18
CA VAL A 711 20.27 55.52 9.69
C VAL A 711 21.23 55.32 10.87
N LEU A 712 22.41 55.92 10.78
CA LEU A 712 23.37 56.09 11.86
C LEU A 712 23.26 57.51 12.41
N ASN A 713 22.96 57.65 13.69
CA ASN A 713 22.83 58.94 14.38
C ASN A 713 23.64 59.01 15.67
N SER A 714 23.68 60.15 16.35
CA SER A 714 24.50 60.40 17.55
C SER A 714 24.20 59.46 18.73
N LYS A 715 23.07 58.76 18.69
CA LYS A 715 22.66 57.77 19.70
C LYS A 715 22.99 56.33 19.31
N THR A 716 23.47 56.12 18.09
CA THR A 716 23.80 54.79 17.58
C THR A 716 25.08 54.29 18.27
N THR A 717 24.95 53.23 19.07
CA THR A 717 26.05 52.61 19.79
C THR A 717 26.12 51.11 19.48
N GLY A 718 27.34 50.55 19.45
CA GLY A 718 27.58 49.14 19.18
C GLY A 718 27.97 48.87 17.74
N PHE A 719 27.13 48.15 17.00
CA PHE A 719 27.44 47.64 15.67
C PHE A 719 26.24 47.73 14.71
N LYS A 720 26.51 47.62 13.41
CA LYS A 720 25.52 47.41 12.36
C LYS A 720 25.84 46.12 11.60
N ASN A 721 24.79 45.37 11.30
CA ASN A 721 24.87 44.20 10.44
C ASN A 721 24.35 44.58 9.06
N VAL A 722 25.12 44.24 8.04
CA VAL A 722 24.69 44.28 6.64
C VAL A 722 24.54 42.84 6.20
N GLU A 723 23.30 42.44 5.92
CA GLU A 723 22.96 41.13 5.39
C GLU A 723 22.98 41.18 3.85
N VAL A 724 23.66 40.21 3.25
CA VAL A 724 23.79 40.03 1.81
C VAL A 724 23.21 38.67 1.45
N VAL A 725 22.24 38.66 0.54
CA VAL A 725 21.59 37.44 0.04
C VAL A 725 22.07 37.16 -1.37
N PHE A 726 22.46 35.93 -1.65
CA PHE A 726 23.01 35.49 -2.93
C PHE A 726 22.00 34.67 -3.75
N SER A 727 22.22 34.59 -5.06
CA SER A 727 21.34 33.87 -6.00
C SER A 727 21.41 32.35 -5.93
N GLU A 728 22.44 31.81 -5.29
CA GLU A 728 22.75 30.38 -5.21
C GLU A 728 23.67 30.07 -4.01
N PRO A 729 23.81 28.79 -3.60
CA PRO A 729 24.62 28.39 -2.46
C PRO A 729 26.11 28.77 -2.59
N MET A 730 26.58 29.55 -1.64
CA MET A 730 27.97 30.00 -1.50
C MET A 730 28.85 29.00 -0.74
N ASP A 731 30.16 29.01 -1.02
CA ASP A 731 31.14 28.33 -0.17
C ASP A 731 31.31 29.10 1.15
N THR A 732 30.71 28.57 2.21
CA THR A 732 30.75 29.20 3.54
C THR A 732 32.14 29.22 4.19
N SER A 733 33.12 28.50 3.62
CA SER A 733 34.53 28.58 4.03
C SER A 733 35.26 29.78 3.43
N VAL A 734 34.71 30.39 2.38
CA VAL A 734 35.26 31.58 1.72
C VAL A 734 34.70 32.84 2.37
N LEU A 735 35.60 33.78 2.65
CA LEU A 735 35.24 35.07 3.21
C LEU A 735 34.66 35.98 2.12
N VAL A 736 33.50 36.55 2.39
CA VAL A 736 32.93 37.63 1.58
C VAL A 736 33.65 38.93 1.92
N GLN A 737 34.20 39.62 0.92
CA GLN A 737 34.70 40.97 1.09
C GLN A 737 33.60 41.96 0.72
N ALA A 738 33.14 42.69 1.74
CA ALA A 738 32.18 43.75 1.57
C ALA A 738 32.61 44.98 2.40
N GLU A 739 32.47 46.18 1.84
CA GLU A 739 32.85 47.43 2.51
C GLU A 739 32.05 48.64 2.01
N PHE A 740 31.90 49.63 2.88
CA PHE A 740 31.46 50.97 2.48
C PHE A 740 32.60 51.71 1.77
N ILE A 741 32.36 52.16 0.54
CA ILE A 741 33.38 52.78 -0.34
C ILE A 741 33.18 54.28 -0.57
N ALA A 742 31.98 54.81 -0.31
CA ALA A 742 31.68 56.23 -0.42
C ALA A 742 30.72 56.70 0.69
N PRO A 743 30.89 57.94 1.22
CA PRO A 743 32.10 58.75 1.10
C PRO A 743 33.29 58.09 1.81
N THR A 744 34.53 58.29 1.36
CA THR A 744 35.73 57.59 1.90
C THR A 744 35.96 57.81 3.39
N SER A 745 35.39 58.86 3.99
CA SER A 745 35.46 59.11 5.42
C SER A 745 34.48 58.26 6.25
N ILE A 746 33.47 57.63 5.65
CA ILE A 746 32.48 56.80 6.36
C ILE A 746 33.10 55.62 7.11
N GLN A 747 34.28 55.16 6.66
CA GLN A 747 35.03 54.08 7.32
C GLN A 747 35.51 54.45 8.73
N GLN A 748 35.47 55.74 9.09
CA GLN A 748 35.76 56.22 10.45
C GLN A 748 34.54 56.08 11.38
N ASP A 749 33.32 56.21 10.84
CA ASP A 749 32.06 56.04 11.56
C ASP A 749 31.58 54.57 11.55
N LEU A 750 31.99 53.78 10.53
CA LEU A 750 31.67 52.35 10.35
C LEU A 750 32.94 51.55 10.03
N SER A 751 33.46 50.81 11.01
CA SER A 751 34.65 49.97 10.85
C SER A 751 34.28 48.50 10.70
N TYR A 752 34.70 47.85 9.61
CA TYR A 752 34.40 46.44 9.34
C TYR A 752 35.05 45.51 10.37
N ASP A 753 34.26 44.62 10.97
CA ASP A 753 34.69 43.61 11.92
C ASP A 753 34.54 42.21 11.33
N GLN A 754 35.61 41.78 10.66
CA GLN A 754 35.68 40.46 10.06
C GLN A 754 35.57 39.33 11.11
N GLY A 755 35.96 39.55 12.37
CA GLY A 755 35.95 38.51 13.42
C GLY A 755 34.55 38.19 13.95
N GLN A 756 33.58 39.06 13.70
CA GLN A 756 32.18 38.93 14.11
C GLN A 756 31.23 38.73 12.92
N SER A 757 31.73 38.74 11.69
CA SER A 757 30.94 38.49 10.47
C SER A 757 30.76 36.98 10.27
N TYR A 758 29.59 36.54 9.81
CA TYR A 758 29.25 35.11 9.75
C TYR A 758 28.23 34.78 8.66
N TRP A 759 28.22 33.51 8.25
CA TRP A 759 27.18 32.94 7.40
C TRP A 759 25.97 32.53 8.23
N ILE A 760 24.77 32.93 7.81
CA ILE A 760 23.50 32.44 8.41
C ILE A 760 23.25 31.02 7.88
N ASP A 761 23.37 30.87 6.56
CA ASP A 761 23.27 29.62 5.80
C ASP A 761 24.10 29.76 4.51
N SER A 762 23.96 28.85 3.55
CA SER A 762 24.69 28.94 2.29
C SER A 762 24.21 30.05 1.36
N LEU A 763 23.09 30.73 1.62
CA LEU A 763 22.54 31.79 0.76
C LEU A 763 22.71 33.19 1.35
N SER A 764 22.98 33.30 2.65
CA SER A 764 22.93 34.58 3.37
C SER A 764 24.17 34.81 4.23
N TYR A 765 24.84 35.95 4.02
CA TYR A 765 26.02 36.39 4.76
C TYR A 765 25.75 37.68 5.54
N VAL A 766 26.25 37.75 6.77
CA VAL A 766 26.17 38.95 7.61
C VAL A 766 27.55 39.55 7.81
N ALA A 767 27.74 40.76 7.28
CA ALA A 767 28.90 41.60 7.50
C ALA A 767 28.68 42.52 8.73
N HIS A 768 29.56 42.43 9.71
CA HIS A 768 29.49 43.18 10.97
C HIS A 768 30.34 44.45 10.90
N TYR A 769 29.80 45.59 11.34
CA TYR A 769 30.51 46.87 11.41
C TYR A 769 30.37 47.50 12.78
N ASN A 770 31.49 47.84 13.43
CA ASN A 770 31.48 48.63 14.66
C ASN A 770 31.22 50.11 14.34
N THR A 771 30.32 50.73 15.11
CA THR A 771 29.89 52.13 14.91
C THR A 771 30.64 53.08 15.83
N GLN A 772 31.01 54.26 15.33
CA GLN A 772 31.59 55.34 16.13
C GLN A 772 30.88 56.66 15.83
N ASP A 773 30.60 57.44 16.87
CA ASP A 773 30.10 58.82 16.74
C ASP A 773 31.28 59.79 16.62
N LEU A 774 31.36 60.47 15.49
CA LEU A 774 32.39 61.47 15.18
C LEU A 774 31.80 62.83 14.75
N ASP A 775 30.52 63.08 15.02
CA ASP A 775 29.82 64.34 14.70
C ASP A 775 29.80 64.65 13.17
N ASN A 776 29.54 63.65 12.32
CA ASN A 776 29.63 63.72 10.85
C ASN A 776 28.27 63.53 10.13
N GLU A 777 28.14 64.02 8.89
CA GLU A 777 26.90 63.99 8.07
C GLU A 777 27.18 63.55 6.61
N TYR A 778 26.60 62.42 6.17
CA TYR A 778 26.73 61.77 4.86
C TYR A 778 25.39 61.17 4.35
N PHE A 779 24.97 61.55 3.14
CA PHE A 779 23.65 61.17 2.57
C PHE A 779 23.69 60.23 1.35
N GLN A 780 24.88 59.93 0.81
CA GLN A 780 25.04 59.12 -0.40
C GLN A 780 26.11 58.06 -0.13
N THR A 781 25.68 56.90 0.36
CA THR A 781 26.60 55.81 0.71
C THR A 781 26.59 54.73 -0.33
N GLU A 782 27.75 54.14 -0.59
CA GLU A 782 27.91 53.02 -1.50
C GLU A 782 28.54 51.85 -0.75
N TYR A 783 27.98 50.65 -0.92
CA TYR A 783 28.41 49.42 -0.29
C TYR A 783 28.78 48.40 -1.37
N ALA A 784 30.08 48.11 -1.47
CA ALA A 784 30.59 47.22 -2.50
C ALA A 784 30.77 45.81 -1.95
N ILE A 785 30.30 44.80 -2.69
CA ILE A 785 30.56 43.38 -2.44
C ILE A 785 31.47 42.91 -3.57
N THR A 786 32.74 42.61 -3.25
CA THR A 786 33.81 42.49 -4.25
C THR A 786 34.43 41.10 -4.32
N SER A 787 34.26 40.26 -3.30
CA SER A 787 34.70 38.87 -3.32
C SER A 787 33.75 37.93 -2.60
N GLY A 788 33.76 36.69 -3.06
CA GLY A 788 32.98 35.54 -2.61
C GLY A 788 32.99 34.50 -3.72
N SER A 789 32.78 33.24 -3.41
CA SER A 789 32.61 32.19 -4.42
C SER A 789 31.60 31.15 -3.97
N ASP A 790 30.97 30.48 -4.93
CA ASP A 790 30.18 29.28 -4.70
C ASP A 790 31.05 28.05 -4.42
N LEU A 791 30.41 26.90 -4.22
CA LEU A 791 31.05 25.61 -4.00
C LEU A 791 31.81 25.10 -5.25
N ALA A 792 31.47 25.58 -6.45
CA ALA A 792 32.19 25.30 -7.69
C ALA A 792 33.39 26.24 -7.92
N GLY A 793 33.61 27.20 -7.02
CA GLY A 793 34.71 28.15 -7.09
C GLY A 793 34.47 29.30 -8.06
N ASN A 794 33.25 29.50 -8.56
CA ASN A 794 32.94 30.65 -9.40
C ASN A 794 32.89 31.90 -8.53
N ALA A 795 33.70 32.90 -8.89
CA ALA A 795 33.68 34.18 -8.20
C ALA A 795 32.35 34.91 -8.45
N ILE A 796 31.80 35.50 -7.38
CA ILE A 796 30.59 36.31 -7.43
C ILE A 796 30.66 37.38 -8.53
N VAL A 797 29.49 37.76 -9.04
CA VAL A 797 29.34 39.01 -9.79
C VAL A 797 29.41 40.15 -8.78
N ALA A 798 30.51 40.90 -8.79
CA ALA A 798 30.67 42.05 -7.90
C ALA A 798 29.53 43.04 -8.10
N ASP A 799 28.96 43.52 -6.99
CA ASP A 799 27.82 44.43 -6.97
C ASP A 799 28.09 45.60 -6.02
N THR A 800 27.45 46.74 -6.28
CA THR A 800 27.53 47.92 -5.42
C THR A 800 26.13 48.42 -5.15
N ALA A 801 25.70 48.24 -3.90
CA ALA A 801 24.44 48.79 -3.43
C ALA A 801 24.62 50.28 -3.12
N HIS A 802 23.65 51.09 -3.56
CA HIS A 802 23.65 52.54 -3.36
C HIS A 802 22.64 52.95 -2.28
N ASN A 803 22.96 54.01 -1.54
CA ASN A 803 22.19 54.57 -0.43
C ASN A 803 21.86 53.54 0.66
N VAL A 804 22.82 52.67 0.98
CA VAL A 804 22.63 51.55 1.91
C VAL A 804 22.40 52.03 3.34
N ILE A 805 23.09 53.09 3.75
CA ILE A 805 22.92 53.71 5.07
C ILE A 805 23.04 55.23 4.98
N THR A 806 22.28 55.97 5.78
CA THR A 806 22.49 57.42 5.98
C THR A 806 23.25 57.62 7.28
N VAL A 807 24.26 58.50 7.30
CA VAL A 807 25.04 58.79 8.52
C VAL A 807 24.88 60.26 8.84
N ASP A 808 24.37 60.59 10.02
CA ASP A 808 24.26 61.97 10.50
C ASP A 808 24.25 61.94 12.02
N THR A 809 25.42 62.16 12.61
CA THR A 809 25.64 62.10 14.06
C THR A 809 25.80 63.48 14.71
N ARG A 810 25.52 64.59 14.00
CA ARG A 810 25.68 65.95 14.54
C ARG A 810 24.45 66.42 15.32
N GLU A 811 24.64 67.01 16.50
CA GLU A 811 23.51 67.53 17.31
C GLU A 811 23.13 68.99 16.99
N PRO A 812 21.81 69.33 16.87
CA PRO A 812 21.32 70.70 16.65
C PRO A 812 21.32 71.59 17.90
N ALA A 813 21.46 72.92 17.80
CA ALA A 813 21.54 73.87 18.94
C ALA A 813 20.38 74.90 19.04
N LEU A 814 19.94 75.24 20.27
CA LEU A 814 18.82 76.16 20.58
C LEU A 814 19.25 77.63 20.71
N THR A 815 18.52 78.54 20.05
CA THR A 815 18.82 79.98 19.99
C THR A 815 17.82 80.92 20.73
N SER A 816 16.54 80.56 21.02
CA SER A 816 15.57 81.39 21.84
C SER A 816 14.29 80.67 22.42
N SER A 817 13.55 81.23 23.46
CA SER A 817 12.25 80.67 24.04
C SER A 817 11.26 81.59 24.87
N THR A 818 9.90 81.35 24.90
CA THR A 818 8.82 82.14 25.66
C THR A 818 7.48 81.38 26.06
N ILE A 819 6.68 81.77 27.12
CA ILE A 819 5.35 81.16 27.60
C ILE A 819 4.22 82.19 27.99
N ASN A 820 2.90 81.88 27.92
CA ASN A 820 1.76 82.83 28.10
C ASN A 820 0.77 82.70 29.32
N ASP A 821 0.52 81.55 29.98
CA ASP A 821 -0.40 81.39 31.15
C ASP A 821 0.10 80.28 32.12
N THR A 822 -0.18 80.36 33.43
CA THR A 822 0.46 79.54 34.48
C THR A 822 -0.42 78.91 35.59
N GLY A 823 -1.77 79.07 35.62
CA GLY A 823 -2.61 78.46 36.69
C GLY A 823 -4.01 78.00 36.25
N LEU A 824 -4.27 76.68 36.28
CA LEU A 824 -5.33 76.03 35.49
C LEU A 824 -6.31 75.13 36.30
N THR A 825 -7.61 75.19 36.01
CA THR A 825 -8.69 74.41 36.67
C THR A 825 -9.72 73.88 35.64
N LYS A 826 -10.79 73.17 36.07
CA LYS A 826 -11.82 72.69 35.12
C LYS A 826 -12.46 73.79 34.25
N THR A 827 -12.42 75.06 34.64
CA THR A 827 -12.96 76.15 33.81
C THR A 827 -12.05 76.56 32.66
N ASP A 828 -10.76 76.21 32.74
CA ASP A 828 -9.74 76.53 31.73
C ASP A 828 -9.59 75.40 30.69
N ILE A 829 -10.45 74.37 30.80
CA ILE A 829 -10.52 73.24 29.89
C ILE A 829 -10.92 73.73 28.50
N GLY A 830 -10.04 73.50 27.53
CA GLY A 830 -10.27 73.92 26.16
C GLY A 830 -8.97 74.10 25.39
N GLN A 831 -9.12 74.41 24.10
CA GLN A 831 -8.00 74.69 23.21
C GLN A 831 -7.48 76.13 23.45
N ASN A 832 -6.16 76.33 23.50
CA ASN A 832 -5.43 77.56 23.87
C ASN A 832 -5.32 77.90 25.37
N ALA A 833 -5.27 76.89 26.23
CA ALA A 833 -4.99 77.13 27.64
C ALA A 833 -3.57 77.69 27.90
N MET A 834 -2.57 77.35 27.04
CA MET A 834 -1.19 77.85 27.16
C MET A 834 -0.44 77.79 25.79
N THR A 835 0.68 78.48 25.57
CA THR A 835 1.51 78.48 24.34
C THR A 835 2.99 78.76 24.65
N VAL A 836 3.91 78.10 23.94
CA VAL A 836 5.38 78.13 24.04
C VAL A 836 6.03 78.31 22.65
N THR A 837 7.18 78.98 22.50
CA THR A 837 7.87 79.17 21.19
C THR A 837 9.39 78.97 21.31
N LEU A 838 10.08 78.36 20.31
CA LEU A 838 11.51 77.96 20.25
C LEU A 838 12.18 78.22 18.86
N THR A 839 13.52 78.38 18.78
CA THR A 839 14.29 78.54 17.51
C THR A 839 15.67 77.85 17.56
N PHE A 840 16.17 77.28 16.45
CA PHE A 840 17.39 76.43 16.32
C PHE A 840 18.38 76.93 15.23
N ASP A 841 19.60 76.40 15.18
CA ASP A 841 20.69 76.82 14.28
C ASP A 841 20.87 76.00 13.00
N GLU A 842 20.15 74.88 12.85
CA GLU A 842 20.09 74.07 11.63
C GLU A 842 18.66 73.61 11.27
N GLU A 843 18.52 72.93 10.13
CA GLU A 843 17.23 72.41 9.67
C GLU A 843 16.74 71.28 10.57
N MET A 844 15.59 71.50 11.20
CA MET A 844 14.98 70.51 12.07
C MET A 844 14.02 69.62 11.28
N LYS A 845 13.69 68.46 11.83
CA LYS A 845 12.70 67.55 11.22
C LYS A 845 11.30 68.13 11.31
N THR A 846 10.94 68.94 10.31
CA THR A 846 9.68 69.71 10.29
C THR A 846 8.45 68.89 9.92
N ASN A 847 8.63 67.71 9.33
CA ASN A 847 7.55 66.77 9.06
C ASN A 847 6.97 66.16 10.35
N HIS A 848 7.65 66.36 11.49
CA HIS A 848 7.17 66.04 12.81
C HIS A 848 7.13 67.30 13.69
N LYS A 849 6.07 67.43 14.47
CA LYS A 849 5.89 68.56 15.39
C LYS A 849 6.37 68.11 16.78
N PRO A 850 7.46 68.67 17.33
CA PRO A 850 8.05 68.14 18.54
C PRO A 850 7.19 68.39 19.80
N ALA A 851 7.28 67.42 20.72
CA ALA A 851 6.48 67.31 21.92
C ALA A 851 7.20 67.92 23.12
N LEU A 852 7.02 69.20 23.43
CA LEU A 852 7.80 69.81 24.52
C LEU A 852 7.49 69.14 25.85
N SER A 853 8.52 68.82 26.63
CA SER A 853 8.38 68.13 27.92
C SER A 853 8.39 69.11 29.11
N PHE A 854 8.11 68.65 30.33
CA PHE A 854 7.92 69.46 31.54
C PHE A 854 8.67 68.79 32.70
N SER A 855 9.11 69.56 33.69
CA SER A 855 9.92 69.07 34.82
C SER A 855 9.14 68.19 35.79
N ASP A 856 7.83 68.41 35.92
CA ASP A 856 6.91 67.40 36.47
C ASP A 856 6.23 66.70 35.31
N THR A 857 6.61 65.46 35.11
CA THR A 857 6.15 64.64 34.01
C THR A 857 4.67 64.30 34.11
N ASN A 858 4.04 64.40 35.29
CA ASN A 858 2.62 64.03 35.43
C ASN A 858 1.67 65.05 34.78
N VAL A 859 2.17 66.25 34.50
CA VAL A 859 1.42 67.41 33.99
C VAL A 859 0.95 67.23 32.57
N PHE A 860 1.66 66.42 31.78
CA PHE A 860 1.25 66.08 30.41
C PHE A 860 -0.12 65.44 30.31
N THR A 861 -0.60 64.88 31.42
CA THR A 861 -1.97 64.39 31.48
C THR A 861 -2.93 65.58 31.40
N ALA A 862 -2.75 66.65 32.16
CA ALA A 862 -3.67 67.77 32.11
C ALA A 862 -3.38 68.80 31.01
N LEU A 863 -2.12 69.09 30.73
CA LEU A 863 -1.70 70.07 29.72
C LEU A 863 -1.11 69.33 28.53
N ALA A 864 -1.86 69.26 27.43
CA ALA A 864 -1.39 68.63 26.20
C ALA A 864 -1.12 69.66 25.12
N GLN A 865 -0.04 69.45 24.37
CA GLN A 865 0.26 70.27 23.22
C GLN A 865 -0.71 69.94 22.07
N ILE A 866 -1.40 70.94 21.54
CA ILE A 866 -2.26 70.87 20.37
C ILE A 866 -1.40 70.98 19.13
N TYR A 867 -0.97 69.83 18.59
CA TYR A 867 -0.13 69.80 17.39
C TYR A 867 -0.77 70.41 16.16
N GLN A 868 -2.11 70.49 16.06
CA GLN A 868 -2.78 71.12 14.92
C GLN A 868 -2.58 72.65 14.88
N LEU A 869 -2.43 73.27 16.05
CA LEU A 869 -2.22 74.70 16.23
C LEU A 869 -0.76 75.05 16.55
N SER A 870 0.02 74.05 16.93
CA SER A 870 1.48 74.13 17.00
C SER A 870 2.04 74.02 15.59
N GLU A 871 3.03 74.81 15.23
CA GLU A 871 3.60 74.75 13.89
C GLU A 871 5.08 75.13 13.90
N TRP A 872 5.80 74.55 12.94
CA TRP A 872 7.09 75.08 12.53
C TRP A 872 6.80 76.35 11.72
N GLU A 873 7.21 77.49 12.24
CA GLU A 873 7.06 78.78 11.57
C GLU A 873 8.11 78.95 10.46
N SER A 874 9.19 78.15 10.50
CA SER A 874 10.23 77.95 9.46
C SER A 874 10.93 76.61 9.66
N ASP A 875 11.89 76.24 8.81
CA ASP A 875 12.76 75.05 8.95
C ASP A 875 13.56 74.98 10.27
N SER A 876 13.61 76.09 11.02
CA SER A 876 14.42 76.26 12.22
C SER A 876 13.67 76.89 13.41
N ALA A 877 12.36 77.14 13.34
CA ALA A 877 11.58 77.76 14.44
C ALA A 877 10.24 77.07 14.72
N TYR A 878 9.94 76.78 16.00
CA TYR A 878 8.77 76.01 16.42
C TYR A 878 7.91 76.69 17.47
N LYS A 879 6.60 76.72 17.25
CA LYS A 879 5.58 77.21 18.18
C LYS A 879 4.69 76.07 18.66
N ALA A 880 4.57 75.91 19.96
CA ALA A 880 3.84 74.87 20.67
C ALA A 880 2.63 75.46 21.42
N VAL A 881 1.42 75.14 21.00
CA VAL A 881 0.17 75.56 21.65
C VAL A 881 -0.33 74.43 22.52
N PHE A 882 -0.86 74.69 23.72
CA PHE A 882 -1.33 73.70 24.68
C PHE A 882 -2.82 73.87 25.02
N SER A 883 -3.55 72.76 25.07
CA SER A 883 -4.87 72.63 25.66
C SER A 883 -4.74 72.16 27.09
N LEU A 884 -5.57 72.71 27.96
CA LEU A 884 -5.86 72.05 29.22
C LEU A 884 -6.97 71.04 28.93
N ASN A 885 -6.61 69.79 29.06
CA ASN A 885 -7.50 68.68 28.90
C ASN A 885 -8.36 68.53 30.15
N ASN A 886 -9.56 67.98 29.95
CA ASN A 886 -10.46 67.59 31.04
C ASN A 886 -9.98 66.32 31.73
N ASN A 887 -8.73 66.30 32.15
CA ASN A 887 -8.13 65.14 32.80
C ASN A 887 -8.40 65.18 34.29
N SER A 888 -7.99 64.15 34.99
CA SER A 888 -8.25 63.99 36.41
C SER A 888 -6.93 64.10 37.13
N PHE A 889 -6.45 65.33 37.32
CA PHE A 889 -5.06 65.63 37.61
C PHE A 889 -4.91 66.71 38.67
N GLU A 890 -3.92 66.58 39.56
CA GLU A 890 -3.62 67.54 40.61
C GLU A 890 -2.09 67.70 40.75
N SER A 891 -1.52 68.88 40.45
CA SER A 891 -0.07 69.16 40.64
C SER A 891 0.31 70.66 40.67
N HIS A 892 1.53 70.97 41.16
CA HIS A 892 2.03 72.31 41.48
C HIS A 892 3.55 72.48 41.18
N ASN A 893 3.99 73.67 40.69
CA ASN A 893 5.40 74.10 40.44
C ASN A 893 6.16 73.44 39.26
N ILE A 894 5.72 73.68 38.02
CA ILE A 894 6.12 72.89 36.82
C ILE A 894 6.89 73.73 35.76
N SER A 895 8.08 73.30 35.28
CA SER A 895 8.92 73.93 34.21
C SER A 895 8.85 73.22 32.84
N VAL A 896 9.34 73.79 31.71
CA VAL A 896 9.36 73.18 30.34
C VAL A 896 10.77 72.75 29.87
N LEU A 897 10.86 71.72 29.02
CA LEU A 897 12.07 71.02 28.54
C LEU A 897 12.06 70.86 27.00
N THR A 898 13.23 70.91 26.36
CA THR A 898 13.41 70.90 24.88
C THR A 898 13.83 69.56 24.27
N ASN A 899 13.71 68.45 25.02
CA ASN A 899 14.38 67.16 24.72
C ASN A 899 13.86 66.38 23.50
N SER A 900 12.79 66.85 22.86
CA SER A 900 11.99 66.13 21.86
C SER A 900 12.07 66.72 20.46
N VAL A 901 12.84 67.80 20.32
CA VAL A 901 13.17 68.38 19.02
C VAL A 901 14.35 67.59 18.45
N VAL A 902 14.23 67.20 17.18
CA VAL A 902 15.27 66.45 16.48
C VAL A 902 15.49 67.02 15.09
N ASP A 903 16.71 66.89 14.60
CA ASP A 903 17.03 67.10 13.19
C ASP A 903 16.53 65.94 12.31
N LEU A 904 16.87 65.98 11.02
CA LEU A 904 16.43 65.01 10.03
C LEU A 904 16.91 63.57 10.32
N ALA A 905 18.04 63.37 11.00
CA ALA A 905 18.58 62.06 11.37
C ALA A 905 18.23 61.57 12.79
N GLY A 906 17.56 62.41 13.57
CA GLY A 906 17.07 62.06 14.90
C GLY A 906 17.98 62.47 16.05
N ASN A 907 19.02 63.29 15.80
CA ASN A 907 19.86 63.87 16.84
C ASN A 907 19.06 64.95 17.58
N SER A 908 19.27 65.07 18.89
CA SER A 908 18.56 66.02 19.74
C SER A 908 19.54 67.05 20.30
N PRO A 909 19.15 68.32 20.49
CA PRO A 909 19.98 69.26 21.21
C PRO A 909 20.24 68.81 22.64
N GLN A 910 21.37 69.23 23.19
CA GLN A 910 21.65 69.10 24.62
C GLN A 910 20.52 69.75 25.48
N GLN A 911 19.98 69.00 26.46
CA GLN A 911 18.79 69.37 27.24
C GLN A 911 18.90 70.72 27.99
N GLN A 912 17.87 71.57 27.88
CA GLN A 912 17.78 72.89 28.54
C GLN A 912 16.40 73.15 29.20
N LEU A 913 16.38 73.77 30.41
CA LEU A 913 15.17 74.11 31.19
C LEU A 913 14.69 75.56 30.93
N LEU A 914 13.39 75.74 30.71
CA LEU A 914 12.78 77.07 30.58
C LEU A 914 12.52 77.75 31.96
N PRO A 915 12.65 79.08 32.11
CA PRO A 915 12.70 79.76 33.42
C PRO A 915 11.36 80.10 34.15
N GLN A 916 10.18 79.63 33.72
CA GLN A 916 8.84 79.99 34.30
C GLN A 916 8.02 78.75 34.78
N LEU A 917 7.21 78.83 35.87
CA LEU A 917 6.52 77.70 36.58
C LEU A 917 4.96 77.68 36.52
N ILE A 918 4.29 76.49 36.48
CA ILE A 918 2.82 76.26 36.25
C ILE A 918 2.08 75.42 37.38
N HIS A 919 0.71 75.47 37.54
CA HIS A 919 -0.18 74.70 38.50
C HIS A 919 -1.54 74.16 37.93
N VAL A 920 -2.09 72.99 38.36
CA VAL A 920 -3.37 72.36 37.83
C VAL A 920 -4.19 71.44 38.82
N ASP A 921 -5.56 71.50 38.92
CA ASP A 921 -6.45 70.50 39.63
C ASP A 921 -7.82 70.18 38.93
N THR A 922 -8.10 68.88 38.70
CA THR A 922 -9.23 68.33 37.92
C THR A 922 -9.70 66.89 38.29
N LYS A 923 -9.18 66.26 39.37
CA LYS A 923 -9.29 64.79 39.66
C LYS A 923 -10.71 64.24 39.97
N LYS A 924 -11.00 62.99 39.55
CA LYS A 924 -12.21 62.17 39.77
C LYS A 924 -11.88 60.94 40.65
N PRO A 925 -12.81 60.43 41.48
CA PRO A 925 -12.55 59.29 42.37
C PRO A 925 -12.47 57.96 41.62
N SER A 926 -11.77 56.97 42.18
CA SER A 926 -11.46 55.68 41.55
C SER A 926 -11.47 54.52 42.55
N VAL A 927 -11.73 53.29 42.10
CA VAL A 927 -11.62 52.07 42.93
C VAL A 927 -10.13 51.72 43.13
N THR A 928 -9.68 51.45 44.36
CA THR A 928 -8.30 51.12 44.75
C THR A 928 -8.02 49.63 44.89
N SER A 929 -9.00 48.82 45.30
CA SER A 929 -8.79 47.40 45.47
C SER A 929 -10.06 46.59 45.28
N ILE A 930 -9.91 45.40 44.70
CA ILE A 930 -10.93 44.38 44.60
C ILE A 930 -10.49 43.17 45.43
N GLN A 931 -11.41 42.57 46.19
CA GLN A 931 -11.19 41.28 46.86
C GLN A 931 -12.31 40.30 46.50
N LEU A 932 -11.94 39.12 46.05
CA LEU A 932 -12.83 38.07 45.56
C LEU A 932 -13.21 37.08 46.66
N SER A 933 -14.41 36.48 46.57
CA SER A 933 -14.77 35.35 47.43
C SER A 933 -14.07 34.05 47.03
N ALA A 934 -13.71 33.90 45.75
CA ALA A 934 -12.88 32.83 45.21
C ALA A 934 -12.22 33.27 43.89
N ASP A 935 -10.99 32.78 43.62
CA ASP A 935 -10.19 33.18 42.46
C ASP A 935 -10.63 32.49 41.15
N THR A 936 -11.32 31.35 41.26
CA THR A 936 -11.93 30.62 40.12
C THR A 936 -13.43 30.51 40.32
N VAL A 937 -14.20 30.90 39.31
CA VAL A 937 -15.65 30.66 39.22
C VAL A 937 -15.87 29.44 38.34
N TYR A 938 -16.63 28.50 38.87
CA TYR A 938 -16.88 27.17 38.30
C TYR A 938 -18.25 26.68 38.76
N ASP A 939 -18.67 25.48 38.35
CA ASP A 939 -20.05 25.00 38.48
C ASP A 939 -20.65 25.04 39.89
N ALA A 940 -19.83 24.95 40.96
CA ALA A 940 -20.32 25.04 42.34
C ALA A 940 -20.89 26.42 42.70
N HIS A 941 -20.52 27.47 41.96
CA HIS A 941 -20.98 28.83 42.19
C HIS A 941 -22.31 29.14 41.47
N LYS A 942 -22.85 28.20 40.69
CA LYS A 942 -24.12 28.33 39.95
C LYS A 942 -25.27 28.72 40.88
N GLY A 943 -26.08 29.69 40.46
CA GLY A 943 -27.25 30.17 41.21
C GLY A 943 -27.29 31.68 41.42
N VAL A 944 -28.26 32.15 42.20
CA VAL A 944 -28.53 33.59 42.42
C VAL A 944 -27.73 34.09 43.63
N ALA A 945 -26.95 35.16 43.44
CA ALA A 945 -26.14 35.84 44.47
C ALA A 945 -25.11 34.95 45.21
N ASN A 946 -24.67 33.85 44.58
CA ASN A 946 -23.78 32.86 45.19
C ASN A 946 -22.28 33.21 45.09
N TYR A 947 -21.93 34.33 44.47
CA TYR A 947 -20.56 34.83 44.38
C TYR A 947 -20.47 36.30 44.80
N GLU A 948 -19.42 36.68 45.54
CA GLU A 948 -19.26 38.01 46.16
C GLU A 948 -17.93 38.67 45.83
N MET A 949 -17.93 40.00 45.80
CA MET A 949 -16.75 40.82 45.51
C MET A 949 -16.76 42.12 46.33
N SER A 950 -15.65 42.45 47.00
CA SER A 950 -15.50 43.67 47.79
C SER A 950 -14.67 44.73 47.04
N LEU A 951 -15.14 45.98 46.96
CA LEU A 951 -14.57 47.07 46.16
C LEU A 951 -14.26 48.32 47.02
N ARG A 952 -13.00 48.76 47.09
CA ARG A 952 -12.57 49.94 47.87
C ARG A 952 -12.24 51.15 46.99
N PHE A 953 -12.38 52.40 47.45
CA PHE A 953 -12.15 53.62 46.66
C PHE A 953 -10.97 54.50 47.19
N ASP A 954 -10.36 55.33 46.32
CA ASP A 954 -9.11 56.10 46.58
C ASP A 954 -9.33 57.41 47.34
N GLU A 955 -10.58 57.83 47.41
CA GLU A 955 -11.04 58.97 48.19
C GLU A 955 -12.46 58.71 48.74
N ARG A 956 -13.05 59.71 49.40
CA ARG A 956 -14.37 59.55 50.04
C ARG A 956 -15.49 59.70 49.02
N MET A 957 -16.45 58.78 49.03
CA MET A 957 -17.50 58.63 48.02
C MET A 957 -18.90 59.06 48.54
N ASP A 958 -19.82 59.36 47.62
CA ASP A 958 -21.25 59.48 47.91
C ASP A 958 -21.93 58.09 48.01
N THR A 959 -22.28 57.68 49.23
CA THR A 959 -22.80 56.34 49.54
C THR A 959 -24.29 56.15 49.24
N THR A 960 -25.02 57.19 48.85
CA THR A 960 -26.45 57.09 48.52
C THR A 960 -26.70 56.52 47.11
N GLN A 961 -25.63 56.38 46.31
CA GLN A 961 -25.65 55.85 44.96
C GLN A 961 -24.81 54.57 44.89
N LEU A 962 -25.44 53.45 44.49
CA LEU A 962 -24.72 52.21 44.19
C LEU A 962 -24.13 52.27 42.76
N PRO A 963 -22.87 51.88 42.55
CA PRO A 963 -22.30 51.76 41.22
C PRO A 963 -22.80 50.49 40.51
N ALA A 964 -22.68 50.46 39.19
CA ALA A 964 -22.88 49.26 38.39
C ALA A 964 -21.57 48.45 38.34
N VAL A 965 -21.66 47.12 38.47
CA VAL A 965 -20.53 46.20 38.32
C VAL A 965 -20.81 45.21 37.18
N SER A 966 -19.84 44.93 36.32
CA SER A 966 -19.96 43.98 35.20
C SER A 966 -18.62 43.28 34.92
N THR A 967 -18.61 42.15 34.23
CA THR A 967 -17.39 41.48 33.75
C THR A 967 -17.09 41.86 32.28
N SER A 968 -15.84 41.73 31.80
CA SER A 968 -15.35 42.45 30.61
C SER A 968 -14.63 41.65 29.51
N VAL A 969 -14.71 40.31 29.49
CA VAL A 969 -14.15 39.51 28.38
C VAL A 969 -15.22 39.12 27.37
N SER A 970 -14.89 39.16 26.08
CA SER A 970 -15.79 38.86 24.96
C SER A 970 -16.12 37.37 24.77
N SER A 971 -15.40 36.46 25.45
CA SER A 971 -15.57 35.00 25.39
C SER A 971 -16.46 34.44 26.50
N VAL A 972 -16.68 35.18 27.60
CA VAL A 972 -17.70 34.85 28.59
C VAL A 972 -19.00 35.51 28.14
N ASP A 973 -20.03 34.72 27.80
CA ASP A 973 -21.34 35.29 27.48
C ASP A 973 -21.83 36.13 28.68
N ALA A 974 -22.28 37.36 28.43
CA ALA A 974 -22.71 38.30 29.47
C ALA A 974 -23.86 37.77 30.34
N SER A 975 -24.47 36.66 29.93
CA SER A 975 -25.49 35.89 30.63
C SER A 975 -24.92 34.90 31.67
N SER A 976 -23.63 34.52 31.60
CA SER A 976 -22.98 33.54 32.49
C SER A 976 -22.67 34.07 33.89
N MET A 977 -22.41 35.37 34.04
CA MET A 977 -22.15 36.02 35.34
C MET A 977 -22.82 37.39 35.38
N ILE A 978 -23.91 37.50 36.15
CA ILE A 978 -24.80 38.68 36.14
C ILE A 978 -24.76 39.36 37.51
N TYR A 979 -24.42 40.65 37.53
CA TYR A 979 -24.43 41.45 38.77
C TYR A 979 -25.84 41.63 39.35
N ASN A 980 -26.00 41.44 40.66
CA ASN A 980 -27.25 41.56 41.38
C ASN A 980 -27.23 42.78 42.33
N PRO A 981 -27.75 43.94 41.90
CA PRO A 981 -27.73 45.15 42.72
C PRO A 981 -28.71 45.11 43.90
N PHE A 982 -29.73 44.23 43.87
CA PHE A 982 -30.73 44.14 44.94
C PHE A 982 -30.20 43.45 46.20
N GLU A 983 -29.14 42.65 46.06
CA GLU A 983 -28.47 41.94 47.15
C GLU A 983 -27.09 42.55 47.48
N SER A 984 -26.70 43.66 46.85
CA SER A 984 -25.41 44.35 47.05
C SER A 984 -25.53 45.56 48.01
N GLU A 985 -24.48 45.85 48.80
CA GLU A 985 -24.52 46.90 49.84
C GLU A 985 -23.18 47.59 50.14
N TRP A 986 -23.20 48.87 50.53
CA TRP A 986 -22.02 49.65 50.99
C TRP A 986 -21.68 49.36 52.47
N GLN A 987 -20.40 49.24 52.80
CA GLN A 987 -19.87 49.17 54.16
C GLN A 987 -18.89 50.33 54.44
N GLY A 988 -19.42 51.51 54.80
CA GLY A 988 -18.64 52.75 55.02
C GLY A 988 -18.64 53.70 53.81
N ASP A 989 -17.82 54.76 53.83
CA ASP A 989 -17.78 55.82 52.79
C ASP A 989 -16.75 55.57 51.66
N SER A 990 -16.18 54.37 51.62
CA SER A 990 -15.15 53.99 50.63
C SER A 990 -15.09 52.48 50.32
N LEU A 991 -16.04 51.63 50.77
CA LEU A 991 -16.02 50.16 50.52
C LEU A 991 -17.42 49.59 50.19
N LEU A 992 -17.55 48.82 49.10
CA LEU A 992 -18.80 48.20 48.61
C LEU A 992 -18.70 46.68 48.51
N ILE A 993 -19.75 45.93 48.89
CA ILE A 993 -19.88 44.47 48.68
C ILE A 993 -20.87 44.21 47.52
N ALA A 994 -20.37 43.64 46.42
CA ALA A 994 -21.08 43.38 45.18
C ALA A 994 -21.37 41.87 45.01
N ARG A 995 -22.61 41.47 44.70
CA ARG A 995 -23.02 40.06 44.57
C ARG A 995 -23.46 39.69 43.15
N PHE A 996 -23.24 38.43 42.74
CA PHE A 996 -23.47 37.96 41.36
C PHE A 996 -24.29 36.67 41.27
N ASN A 997 -25.09 36.56 40.21
CA ASN A 997 -25.78 35.34 39.79
C ASN A 997 -24.92 34.62 38.73
N ILE A 998 -24.65 33.33 38.90
CA ILE A 998 -23.82 32.54 37.97
C ILE A 998 -24.70 31.54 37.20
N GLN A 999 -24.50 31.50 35.88
CA GLN A 999 -25.06 30.52 34.95
C GLN A 999 -23.93 29.78 34.26
N ASP A 1000 -24.15 28.49 34.01
CA ASP A 1000 -23.18 27.60 33.39
C ASP A 1000 -23.53 27.47 31.91
N HIS A 1001 -22.55 27.78 31.05
CA HIS A 1001 -22.66 27.85 29.59
C HIS A 1001 -21.53 27.09 28.89
N ASP A 1002 -20.86 26.14 29.58
CA ASP A 1002 -19.74 25.35 29.04
C ASP A 1002 -18.57 26.21 28.52
N VAL A 1003 -18.16 27.22 29.30
CA VAL A 1003 -17.13 28.20 28.92
C VAL A 1003 -15.90 28.08 29.81
N GLU A 1004 -14.73 28.02 29.20
CA GLU A 1004 -13.41 28.03 29.83
C GLU A 1004 -12.65 29.27 29.34
N VAL A 1005 -12.41 30.22 30.24
CA VAL A 1005 -11.72 31.48 29.95
C VAL A 1005 -10.79 31.80 31.10
N ASP A 1006 -9.52 31.83 30.75
CA ASP A 1006 -8.49 32.40 31.60
C ASP A 1006 -8.66 33.91 31.67
N GLN A 1007 -8.53 34.46 32.88
CA GLN A 1007 -8.37 35.90 33.10
C GLN A 1007 -9.59 36.77 32.76
N VAL A 1008 -10.63 36.70 33.60
CA VAL A 1008 -11.83 37.54 33.54
C VAL A 1008 -11.65 38.88 34.25
N GLY A 1009 -11.84 39.97 33.49
CA GLY A 1009 -11.81 41.32 34.03
C GLY A 1009 -13.15 41.80 34.60
N VAL A 1010 -13.11 42.72 35.57
CA VAL A 1010 -14.24 43.34 36.26
C VAL A 1010 -14.25 44.85 36.01
N THR A 1011 -15.43 45.41 35.73
CA THR A 1011 -15.65 46.83 35.54
C THR A 1011 -16.66 47.39 36.55
N VAL A 1012 -16.37 48.55 37.13
CA VAL A 1012 -17.18 49.26 38.14
C VAL A 1012 -17.41 50.70 37.68
N ASN A 1013 -18.67 51.14 37.56
CA ASN A 1013 -18.99 52.47 37.03
C ASN A 1013 -20.12 53.20 37.79
N TYR A 1014 -20.18 54.53 37.65
CA TYR A 1014 -21.27 55.43 38.07
C TYR A 1014 -21.38 55.89 39.55
N ALA A 1015 -20.38 55.74 40.42
CA ALA A 1015 -20.35 56.49 41.70
C ALA A 1015 -19.73 57.90 41.57
N LYS A 1016 -19.69 58.70 42.65
CA LYS A 1016 -19.21 60.11 42.65
C LYS A 1016 -18.47 60.53 43.93
N ASP A 1017 -17.62 61.57 43.83
CA ASP A 1017 -16.94 62.21 44.97
C ASP A 1017 -17.74 63.38 45.57
N LEU A 1018 -17.20 63.97 46.65
CA LEU A 1018 -17.80 65.09 47.39
C LEU A 1018 -17.79 66.43 46.65
N LEU A 1019 -16.88 66.66 45.68
CA LEU A 1019 -16.82 67.88 44.85
C LEU A 1019 -17.64 67.73 43.56
N GLY A 1020 -18.40 66.63 43.45
CA GLY A 1020 -19.35 66.36 42.38
C GLY A 1020 -18.72 65.80 41.11
N ASN A 1021 -17.44 65.41 41.16
CA ASN A 1021 -16.81 64.72 40.04
C ASN A 1021 -17.31 63.27 40.01
N ASN A 1022 -17.89 62.86 38.88
CA ASN A 1022 -18.25 61.46 38.67
C ASN A 1022 -16.99 60.59 38.69
N GLN A 1023 -17.07 59.40 39.27
CA GLN A 1023 -15.93 58.48 39.32
C GLN A 1023 -15.38 58.17 37.95
N ASN A 1024 -14.09 57.83 37.93
CA ASN A 1024 -13.53 57.08 36.82
C ASN A 1024 -14.07 55.66 36.90
N GLN A 1025 -14.51 55.14 35.74
CA GLN A 1025 -14.86 53.73 35.61
C GLN A 1025 -13.63 52.89 35.96
N GLY A 1026 -13.71 52.10 37.02
CA GLY A 1026 -12.65 51.16 37.39
C GLY A 1026 -12.77 49.94 36.50
N SER A 1027 -11.71 49.55 35.79
CA SER A 1027 -11.68 48.32 35.01
C SER A 1027 -10.43 47.55 35.39
N PHE A 1028 -10.63 46.33 35.87
CA PHE A 1028 -9.63 45.48 36.49
C PHE A 1028 -9.58 44.21 35.65
N PRO A 1029 -8.66 44.09 34.69
CA PRO A 1029 -8.53 42.90 33.86
C PRO A 1029 -8.04 41.71 34.70
N ASP A 1030 -8.31 40.50 34.23
CA ASP A 1030 -7.63 39.27 34.68
C ASP A 1030 -7.75 38.97 36.18
N GLN A 1031 -8.88 39.33 36.79
CA GLN A 1031 -9.05 39.22 38.24
C GLN A 1031 -9.38 37.80 38.69
N LEU A 1032 -10.12 37.04 37.88
CA LEU A 1032 -10.58 35.69 38.23
C LEU A 1032 -10.55 34.77 37.02
N TYR A 1033 -10.46 33.46 37.24
CA TYR A 1033 -10.61 32.44 36.20
C TYR A 1033 -12.07 32.03 36.10
N PHE A 1034 -12.57 31.79 34.90
CA PHE A 1034 -13.96 31.35 34.71
C PHE A 1034 -13.96 30.07 33.91
N ASP A 1035 -14.22 28.97 34.61
CA ASP A 1035 -14.20 27.63 34.07
C ASP A 1035 -15.47 26.91 34.47
N THR A 1036 -16.48 27.05 33.62
CA THR A 1036 -17.74 26.30 33.68
C THR A 1036 -17.78 25.20 32.62
N ARG A 1037 -16.66 24.96 31.91
CA ARG A 1037 -16.59 23.92 30.91
C ARG A 1037 -16.43 22.58 31.60
N ASN A 1038 -17.17 21.59 31.15
CA ASN A 1038 -17.03 20.25 31.68
C ASN A 1038 -16.05 19.42 30.83
N PRO A 1039 -15.13 18.64 31.45
CA PRO A 1039 -14.16 17.82 30.70
C PRO A 1039 -14.84 16.73 29.88
N ARG A 1040 -14.25 16.35 28.74
CA ARG A 1040 -14.79 15.34 27.80
C ARG A 1040 -13.83 14.16 27.64
N VAL A 1041 -14.38 12.99 27.29
CA VAL A 1041 -13.59 11.79 27.01
C VAL A 1041 -13.24 11.76 25.52
N LEU A 1042 -11.95 11.75 25.19
CA LEU A 1042 -11.48 11.60 23.80
C LEU A 1042 -11.49 10.13 23.35
N SER A 1043 -11.14 9.23 24.26
CA SER A 1043 -11.08 7.80 23.97
C SER A 1043 -11.16 7.02 25.27
N ALA A 1044 -11.97 5.96 25.29
CA ALA A 1044 -11.89 4.95 26.34
C ALA A 1044 -11.98 3.55 25.73
N MET A 1045 -11.03 2.70 26.07
CA MET A 1045 -10.92 1.34 25.53
C MET A 1045 -10.95 0.34 26.66
N THR A 1046 -11.82 -0.67 26.57
CA THR A 1046 -11.84 -1.79 27.50
C THR A 1046 -11.07 -2.99 26.94
N ASN A 1047 -10.62 -3.88 27.80
CA ASN A 1047 -9.96 -5.13 27.41
C ASN A 1047 -10.93 -6.20 26.87
N THR A 1048 -12.25 -6.04 27.09
CA THR A 1048 -13.31 -6.93 26.61
C THR A 1048 -14.64 -6.17 26.47
N SER A 1049 -15.52 -6.62 25.57
CA SER A 1049 -16.91 -6.14 25.43
C SER A 1049 -17.95 -7.06 26.06
N ASN A 1050 -17.53 -8.20 26.64
CA ASN A 1050 -18.39 -9.18 27.29
C ASN A 1050 -17.70 -9.73 28.55
N VAL A 1051 -18.46 -9.82 29.65
CA VAL A 1051 -18.05 -10.43 30.92
C VAL A 1051 -18.94 -11.64 31.22
N ASN A 1052 -18.36 -12.85 31.20
CA ASN A 1052 -19.10 -14.11 31.31
C ASN A 1052 -18.59 -15.04 32.42
N ASN A 1053 -17.59 -14.63 33.19
CA ASN A 1053 -17.03 -15.40 34.29
C ASN A 1053 -16.72 -14.52 35.51
N GLU A 1054 -17.03 -15.01 36.70
CA GLU A 1054 -16.76 -14.35 37.99
C GLU A 1054 -15.27 -14.11 38.30
N THR A 1055 -14.35 -14.70 37.52
CA THR A 1055 -12.89 -14.51 37.66
C THR A 1055 -12.29 -13.53 36.65
N ASP A 1056 -13.09 -12.99 35.73
CA ASP A 1056 -12.61 -12.01 34.76
C ASP A 1056 -12.30 -10.66 35.43
N VAL A 1057 -11.34 -9.93 34.85
CA VAL A 1057 -10.99 -8.57 35.25
C VAL A 1057 -11.34 -7.66 34.08
N LEU A 1058 -12.22 -6.70 34.32
CA LEU A 1058 -12.55 -5.65 33.34
C LEU A 1058 -11.55 -4.50 33.53
N SER A 1059 -10.75 -4.21 32.51
CA SER A 1059 -9.78 -3.11 32.52
C SER A 1059 -10.13 -2.08 31.45
N ALA A 1060 -10.00 -0.80 31.77
CA ALA A 1060 -10.22 0.31 30.85
C ALA A 1060 -9.09 1.35 30.91
N ILE A 1061 -8.74 1.93 29.77
CA ILE A 1061 -7.88 3.12 29.68
C ILE A 1061 -8.74 4.26 29.14
N ILE A 1062 -8.81 5.36 29.88
CA ILE A 1062 -9.61 6.56 29.57
C ILE A 1062 -8.66 7.72 29.31
N VAL A 1063 -8.88 8.46 28.23
CA VAL A 1063 -8.13 9.67 27.84
C VAL A 1063 -9.10 10.85 27.75
N PHE A 1064 -8.77 11.95 28.41
CA PHE A 1064 -9.57 13.18 28.49
C PHE A 1064 -9.02 14.28 27.57
N ASP A 1065 -9.86 15.23 27.15
CA ASP A 1065 -9.49 16.35 26.28
C ASP A 1065 -8.75 17.49 26.98
N GLU A 1066 -8.66 17.44 28.31
CA GLU A 1066 -8.00 18.43 29.16
C GLU A 1066 -7.36 17.82 30.41
N GLU A 1067 -6.66 18.63 31.21
CA GLU A 1067 -5.99 18.19 32.43
C GLU A 1067 -6.98 17.93 33.58
N MET A 1068 -6.96 16.71 34.11
CA MET A 1068 -7.87 16.27 35.16
C MET A 1068 -7.30 16.46 36.56
N ASN A 1069 -8.17 16.57 37.57
CA ASN A 1069 -7.77 16.48 38.97
C ASN A 1069 -7.38 15.04 39.30
N THR A 1070 -6.07 14.79 39.34
CA THR A 1070 -5.50 13.45 39.60
C THR A 1070 -5.77 12.91 41.02
N SER A 1071 -6.35 13.72 41.91
CA SER A 1071 -6.83 13.26 43.23
C SER A 1071 -8.25 12.68 43.19
N VAL A 1072 -8.97 12.84 42.07
CA VAL A 1072 -10.28 12.23 41.81
C VAL A 1072 -10.08 11.05 40.86
N PHE A 1073 -10.70 9.91 41.17
CA PHE A 1073 -10.55 8.69 40.39
C PHE A 1073 -11.78 8.46 39.51
N PRO A 1074 -11.62 8.48 38.17
CA PRO A 1074 -12.70 8.15 37.24
C PRO A 1074 -13.23 6.72 37.42
N GLU A 1075 -14.50 6.52 37.13
CA GLU A 1075 -15.17 5.21 37.15
C GLU A 1075 -16.03 5.04 35.90
N LEU A 1076 -16.19 3.80 35.44
CA LEU A 1076 -17.22 3.41 34.49
C LEU A 1076 -18.57 3.29 35.20
N SER A 1077 -19.59 3.77 34.50
CA SER A 1077 -21.00 3.54 34.81
C SER A 1077 -21.67 2.84 33.64
N PHE A 1078 -22.78 2.16 33.95
CA PHE A 1078 -23.48 1.28 33.03
C PHE A 1078 -24.94 1.74 32.91
N SER A 1079 -25.53 1.65 31.72
CA SER A 1079 -26.91 2.08 31.47
C SER A 1079 -27.93 1.36 32.35
N ASP A 1080 -27.61 0.13 32.76
CA ASP A 1080 -28.37 -0.58 33.78
C ASP A 1080 -27.67 -0.55 35.14
N SER A 1081 -28.34 0.09 36.10
CA SER A 1081 -27.90 0.19 37.49
C SER A 1081 -27.69 -1.16 38.20
N THR A 1082 -28.29 -2.24 37.70
CA THR A 1082 -28.13 -3.60 38.25
C THR A 1082 -26.78 -4.22 37.88
N VAL A 1083 -26.19 -3.79 36.75
CA VAL A 1083 -24.83 -4.15 36.31
C VAL A 1083 -23.77 -3.56 37.25
N LYS A 1084 -24.01 -2.37 37.78
CA LYS A 1084 -23.08 -1.66 38.67
C LYS A 1084 -22.72 -2.45 39.93
N GLY A 1085 -23.63 -3.28 40.44
CA GLY A 1085 -23.40 -4.11 41.63
C GLY A 1085 -22.44 -5.29 41.39
N ILE A 1086 -22.15 -5.59 40.13
CA ILE A 1086 -21.34 -6.73 39.69
C ILE A 1086 -19.87 -6.37 39.65
N PHE A 1087 -19.50 -5.12 39.40
CA PHE A 1087 -18.12 -4.69 39.27
C PHE A 1087 -17.66 -3.93 40.51
N ASN A 1088 -16.61 -4.43 41.17
CA ASN A 1088 -15.88 -3.74 42.24
C ASN A 1088 -14.57 -3.19 41.71
N ILE A 1089 -14.32 -1.89 41.91
CA ILE A 1089 -13.08 -1.26 41.48
C ILE A 1089 -11.89 -1.83 42.25
N ASP A 1090 -10.84 -2.24 41.54
CA ASP A 1090 -9.54 -2.51 42.11
C ASP A 1090 -8.73 -1.21 42.20
N HIS A 1091 -8.85 -0.55 43.35
CA HIS A 1091 -8.12 0.69 43.64
C HIS A 1091 -6.60 0.52 43.74
N THR A 1092 -6.08 -0.71 43.82
CA THR A 1092 -4.63 -0.96 43.88
C THR A 1092 -4.00 -1.13 42.49
N ALA A 1093 -4.79 -1.53 41.49
CA ALA A 1093 -4.37 -1.70 40.11
C ALA A 1093 -4.78 -0.53 39.18
N SER A 1094 -5.70 0.31 39.64
CA SER A 1094 -6.13 1.54 38.96
C SER A 1094 -5.23 2.73 39.31
N ALA A 1095 -4.77 3.48 38.31
CA ALA A 1095 -3.88 4.62 38.52
C ALA A 1095 -3.93 5.63 37.37
N TRP A 1096 -3.64 6.89 37.69
CA TRP A 1096 -3.34 7.93 36.70
C TRP A 1096 -2.01 7.59 36.02
N LEU A 1097 -2.02 7.53 34.69
CA LEU A 1097 -0.82 7.32 33.88
C LEU A 1097 -0.09 8.65 33.64
N ASN A 1098 -0.86 9.73 33.52
CA ASN A 1098 -0.44 11.13 33.48
C ASN A 1098 -1.65 12.02 33.88
N ASN A 1099 -1.60 13.34 33.69
CA ASN A 1099 -2.69 14.26 34.06
C ASN A 1099 -3.91 14.24 33.10
N THR A 1100 -3.87 13.51 31.98
CA THR A 1100 -4.96 13.41 31.01
C THR A 1100 -5.42 11.97 30.75
N SER A 1101 -4.77 10.96 31.33
CA SER A 1101 -5.02 9.54 31.05
C SER A 1101 -5.10 8.69 32.32
N TYR A 1102 -6.18 7.95 32.49
CA TYR A 1102 -6.44 7.11 33.65
C TYR A 1102 -6.61 5.62 33.28
N LYS A 1103 -5.94 4.74 34.01
CA LYS A 1103 -6.14 3.29 33.92
C LYS A 1103 -7.03 2.84 35.07
N LEU A 1104 -8.10 2.12 34.74
CA LEU A 1104 -9.10 1.62 35.68
C LEU A 1104 -9.25 0.10 35.56
N GLU A 1105 -9.34 -0.60 36.68
CA GLU A 1105 -9.55 -2.04 36.74
C GLU A 1105 -10.70 -2.41 37.70
N TYR A 1106 -11.49 -3.41 37.32
CA TYR A 1106 -12.60 -3.94 38.08
C TYR A 1106 -12.48 -5.46 38.29
N THR A 1107 -12.83 -5.89 39.48
CA THR A 1107 -13.07 -7.28 39.88
C THR A 1107 -14.56 -7.57 39.94
N ILE A 1108 -14.98 -8.83 39.78
CA ILE A 1108 -16.40 -9.20 39.70
C ILE A 1108 -16.92 -9.72 41.05
N ASN A 1109 -18.07 -9.22 41.47
CA ASN A 1109 -18.86 -9.69 42.61
C ASN A 1109 -19.75 -10.86 42.19
N GLN A 1110 -19.78 -11.92 43.00
CA GLN A 1110 -20.53 -13.14 42.72
C GLN A 1110 -22.06 -12.95 42.79
N GLN A 1111 -22.70 -12.73 41.64
CA GLN A 1111 -24.15 -12.80 41.46
C GLN A 1111 -24.53 -13.38 40.09
N THR A 1112 -25.56 -14.23 40.07
CA THR A 1112 -26.18 -14.78 38.86
C THR A 1112 -26.94 -13.65 38.13
N PHE A 1113 -26.39 -13.14 37.02
CA PHE A 1113 -26.87 -11.93 36.37
C PHE A 1113 -26.74 -11.99 34.84
N TRP A 1114 -27.79 -11.71 34.08
CA TRP A 1114 -27.72 -11.70 32.60
C TRP A 1114 -28.32 -10.43 32.05
N GLN A 1115 -27.54 -9.73 31.24
CA GLN A 1115 -27.98 -8.57 30.50
C GLN A 1115 -27.10 -8.30 29.27
N THR A 1116 -27.74 -7.98 28.16
CA THR A 1116 -27.11 -7.57 26.89
C THR A 1116 -27.40 -6.11 26.60
N ASP A 1117 -26.75 -5.56 25.58
CA ASP A 1117 -26.99 -4.19 25.10
C ASP A 1117 -26.79 -3.11 26.17
N ILE A 1118 -25.81 -3.32 27.05
CA ILE A 1118 -25.44 -2.35 28.07
C ILE A 1118 -24.61 -1.26 27.40
N GLU A 1119 -24.96 0.00 27.67
CA GLU A 1119 -24.15 1.14 27.29
C GLU A 1119 -23.24 1.46 28.47
N VAL A 1120 -21.95 1.64 28.18
CA VAL A 1120 -20.93 1.99 29.17
C VAL A 1120 -20.57 3.45 28.96
N TYR A 1121 -20.55 4.20 30.05
CA TYR A 1121 -20.22 5.63 30.06
C TYR A 1121 -19.18 5.91 31.15
N VAL A 1122 -18.44 6.99 30.97
CA VAL A 1122 -17.61 7.56 32.04
C VAL A 1122 -18.39 8.73 32.62
N ASP A 1123 -18.80 8.64 33.88
CA ASP A 1123 -19.62 9.66 34.55
C ASP A 1123 -18.98 10.23 35.83
N LYS A 1124 -17.73 9.82 36.11
CA LYS A 1124 -16.95 10.30 37.25
C LYS A 1124 -15.58 10.77 36.82
N GLY A 1125 -15.14 11.85 37.45
CA GLY A 1125 -13.92 12.57 37.15
C GLY A 1125 -14.22 14.06 37.25
N THR A 1126 -13.24 14.84 37.70
CA THR A 1126 -13.32 16.30 37.61
C THR A 1126 -12.04 16.84 37.04
N ASP A 1127 -12.14 17.97 36.34
CA ASP A 1127 -10.97 18.79 36.00
C ASP A 1127 -10.33 19.37 37.27
N GLN A 1128 -9.25 20.14 37.08
CA GLN A 1128 -8.54 20.83 38.17
C GLN A 1128 -9.40 21.90 38.87
N SER A 1129 -10.38 22.48 38.19
CA SER A 1129 -11.32 23.50 38.70
C SER A 1129 -12.48 22.89 39.51
N GLY A 1130 -12.71 21.58 39.38
CA GLY A 1130 -13.76 20.83 40.06
C GLY A 1130 -15.03 20.61 39.24
N ASN A 1131 -15.07 20.95 37.94
CA ASN A 1131 -16.22 20.62 37.10
C ASN A 1131 -16.21 19.13 36.75
N LYS A 1132 -17.40 18.54 36.66
CA LYS A 1132 -17.53 17.09 36.45
C LYS A 1132 -17.44 16.74 34.98
N VAL A 1133 -16.83 15.60 34.67
CA VAL A 1133 -16.79 15.08 33.29
C VAL A 1133 -18.19 14.96 32.68
N LEU A 1134 -18.34 15.37 31.42
CA LEU A 1134 -19.55 15.12 30.64
C LEU A 1134 -19.69 13.62 30.38
N VAL A 1135 -20.90 13.13 30.63
CA VAL A 1135 -21.23 11.72 30.42
C VAL A 1135 -21.20 11.43 28.92
N ASP A 1136 -20.24 10.61 28.48
CA ASP A 1136 -20.13 10.16 27.10
C ASP A 1136 -20.16 8.63 26.99
N THR A 1137 -20.76 8.13 25.91
CA THR A 1137 -20.93 6.70 25.65
C THR A 1137 -19.66 6.16 25.03
N VAL A 1138 -18.92 5.37 25.80
CA VAL A 1138 -17.61 4.86 25.38
C VAL A 1138 -17.70 3.46 24.77
N MET A 1139 -18.79 2.73 25.05
CA MET A 1139 -19.07 1.43 24.44
C MET A 1139 -20.57 1.17 24.39
N SER A 1140 -21.08 0.73 23.24
CA SER A 1140 -22.46 0.27 23.05
C SER A 1140 -22.47 -1.23 22.78
N GLY A 1141 -23.45 -1.95 23.33
CA GLY A 1141 -23.55 -3.40 23.14
C GLY A 1141 -22.72 -4.23 24.12
N PHE A 1142 -22.35 -3.68 25.29
CA PHE A 1142 -21.62 -4.42 26.32
C PHE A 1142 -22.53 -5.48 26.95
N GLU A 1143 -21.97 -6.66 27.24
CA GLU A 1143 -22.72 -7.82 27.69
C GLU A 1143 -22.18 -8.35 29.03
N VAL A 1144 -23.08 -8.64 29.96
CA VAL A 1144 -22.74 -9.32 31.22
C VAL A 1144 -23.62 -10.56 31.36
N ASP A 1145 -23.05 -11.75 31.16
CA ASP A 1145 -23.71 -13.05 31.30
C ASP A 1145 -23.07 -13.89 32.41
N LEU A 1146 -23.47 -13.59 33.63
CA LEU A 1146 -23.20 -14.35 34.85
C LEU A 1146 -24.39 -15.23 35.27
N ALA A 1147 -25.57 -15.13 34.62
CA ALA A 1147 -26.76 -15.92 35.01
C ALA A 1147 -26.73 -17.35 34.46
N ALA A 1148 -25.90 -17.56 33.45
CA ALA A 1148 -25.57 -18.86 32.93
C ALA A 1148 -24.77 -19.69 33.96
N THR A 1149 -25.49 -20.42 34.83
CA THR A 1149 -25.06 -21.80 35.12
C THR A 1149 -25.20 -22.72 33.88
N GLY A 1150 -25.66 -22.18 32.76
CA GLY A 1150 -25.54 -22.75 31.43
C GLY A 1150 -25.64 -21.65 30.39
N ILE A 1151 -24.57 -21.47 29.62
CA ILE A 1151 -24.50 -20.49 28.52
C ILE A 1151 -25.59 -20.83 27.52
N SER A 1152 -26.49 -19.88 27.29
CA SER A 1152 -27.34 -19.84 26.11
C SER A 1152 -27.39 -18.40 25.64
N MET A 1153 -26.51 -18.04 24.70
CA MET A 1153 -26.76 -16.92 23.81
C MET A 1153 -26.54 -17.33 22.36
N ASN A 1154 -27.69 -17.50 21.70
CA ASN A 1154 -27.86 -17.32 20.28
C ASN A 1154 -27.80 -15.82 19.99
N ASN A 1155 -26.69 -15.37 19.40
CA ASN A 1155 -26.63 -14.46 18.25
C ASN A 1155 -25.27 -13.77 18.22
N LEU A 1156 -24.32 -14.35 17.47
CA LEU A 1156 -23.28 -13.67 16.70
C LEU A 1156 -22.62 -14.77 15.85
N GLN A 1157 -22.58 -14.60 14.53
CA GLN A 1157 -22.00 -15.55 13.58
C GLN A 1157 -20.50 -15.76 13.85
N GLY A 1158 -20.11 -17.00 14.18
CA GLY A 1158 -18.72 -17.42 14.34
C GLY A 1158 -18.65 -18.75 15.07
N ASP A 1159 -18.59 -19.86 14.33
CA ASP A 1159 -18.84 -21.21 14.85
C ASP A 1159 -17.72 -21.79 15.76
N VAL A 1160 -16.62 -21.05 16.00
CA VAL A 1160 -15.51 -21.49 16.87
C VAL A 1160 -14.94 -20.32 17.68
N LYS A 1161 -14.80 -20.49 19.00
CA LYS A 1161 -14.15 -19.55 19.93
C LYS A 1161 -12.89 -20.17 20.52
N VAL A 1162 -11.82 -19.37 20.69
CA VAL A 1162 -10.57 -19.79 21.34
C VAL A 1162 -10.23 -18.83 22.46
N TYR A 1163 -10.18 -19.29 23.71
CA TYR A 1163 -9.89 -18.46 24.87
C TYR A 1163 -9.12 -19.19 25.98
N PRO A 1164 -8.30 -18.50 26.80
CA PRO A 1164 -7.96 -17.08 26.66
C PRO A 1164 -7.10 -16.85 25.42
N ASN A 1165 -7.28 -15.70 24.77
CA ASN A 1165 -6.48 -15.26 23.63
C ASN A 1165 -6.43 -13.72 23.66
N PRO A 1166 -5.32 -13.10 24.12
CA PRO A 1166 -3.99 -13.69 24.32
C PRO A 1166 -3.89 -14.71 25.46
N VAL A 1167 -3.07 -15.75 25.28
CA VAL A 1167 -2.76 -16.80 26.27
C VAL A 1167 -1.36 -16.63 26.83
N LYS A 1168 -1.18 -16.72 28.15
CA LYS A 1168 0.16 -16.73 28.76
C LYS A 1168 0.93 -18.00 28.37
N LYS A 1169 2.20 -17.85 28.03
CA LYS A 1169 3.12 -18.94 27.73
C LYS A 1169 2.99 -20.05 28.77
N GLY A 1170 2.77 -21.29 28.31
CA GLY A 1170 2.62 -22.43 29.23
C GLY A 1170 1.18 -22.83 29.53
N ARG A 1171 0.18 -22.02 29.17
CA ARG A 1171 -1.24 -22.26 29.48
C ARG A 1171 -1.99 -22.94 28.33
N GLU A 1172 -3.08 -23.59 28.65
CA GLU A 1172 -3.98 -24.18 27.67
C GLU A 1172 -4.99 -23.13 27.21
N VAL A 1173 -5.37 -23.19 25.94
CA VAL A 1173 -6.52 -22.47 25.41
C VAL A 1173 -7.67 -23.44 25.21
N ILE A 1174 -8.84 -23.03 25.63
CA ILE A 1174 -10.09 -23.72 25.40
C ILE A 1174 -10.57 -23.32 24.01
N ILE A 1175 -10.98 -24.31 23.25
CA ILE A 1175 -11.58 -24.16 21.94
C ILE A 1175 -13.03 -24.59 22.11
N GLU A 1176 -13.95 -23.67 21.91
CA GLU A 1176 -15.38 -23.97 21.86
C GLU A 1176 -15.88 -23.91 20.44
N THR A 1177 -16.87 -24.71 20.10
CA THR A 1177 -17.52 -24.66 18.79
C THR A 1177 -19.03 -24.80 18.96
N SER A 1178 -19.82 -24.08 18.17
CA SER A 1178 -21.28 -24.26 18.04
C SER A 1178 -21.63 -25.51 17.21
N SER A 1179 -20.67 -25.99 16.41
CA SER A 1179 -20.77 -27.17 15.55
C SER A 1179 -20.69 -28.50 16.33
N ASN A 1180 -21.38 -29.54 15.85
CA ASN A 1180 -21.32 -30.92 16.40
C ASN A 1180 -19.97 -31.62 16.09
N ILE A 1181 -18.84 -30.98 16.42
CA ILE A 1181 -17.51 -31.59 16.29
C ILE A 1181 -17.30 -32.48 17.51
N SER A 1182 -17.05 -33.78 17.29
CA SER A 1182 -16.70 -34.72 18.36
C SER A 1182 -15.18 -34.85 18.55
N LYS A 1183 -14.42 -34.72 17.46
CA LYS A 1183 -12.96 -34.76 17.43
C LYS A 1183 -12.44 -34.01 16.20
N THR A 1184 -11.34 -33.28 16.34
CA THR A 1184 -10.56 -32.72 15.22
C THR A 1184 -9.08 -32.68 15.58
N GLU A 1185 -8.21 -32.50 14.59
CA GLU A 1185 -6.83 -32.09 14.83
C GLU A 1185 -6.72 -30.56 14.79
N ALA A 1186 -5.84 -29.99 15.60
CA ALA A 1186 -5.51 -28.58 15.57
C ALA A 1186 -4.02 -28.37 15.31
N THR A 1187 -3.71 -27.53 14.34
CA THR A 1187 -2.36 -27.20 13.90
C THR A 1187 -2.05 -25.74 14.22
N LEU A 1188 -1.01 -25.47 15.00
CA LEU A 1188 -0.51 -24.14 15.29
C LEU A 1188 0.63 -23.79 14.33
N LYS A 1189 0.44 -22.76 13.51
CA LYS A 1189 1.44 -22.23 12.57
C LYS A 1189 1.96 -20.86 13.05
N ASN A 1190 3.21 -20.53 12.76
CA ASN A 1190 3.71 -19.17 12.96
C ASN A 1190 3.28 -18.23 11.81
N VAL A 1191 3.61 -16.94 11.90
CA VAL A 1191 3.28 -15.94 10.84
C VAL A 1191 3.90 -16.25 9.46
N ALA A 1192 4.95 -17.07 9.42
CA ALA A 1192 5.58 -17.53 8.17
C ALA A 1192 4.97 -18.84 7.64
N GLY A 1193 3.84 -19.29 8.19
CA GLY A 1193 3.14 -20.51 7.76
C GLY A 1193 3.76 -21.83 8.25
N LYS A 1194 4.91 -21.80 8.94
CA LYS A 1194 5.57 -23.01 9.46
C LYS A 1194 4.79 -23.59 10.64
N THR A 1195 4.47 -24.88 10.57
CA THR A 1195 3.85 -25.63 11.66
C THR A 1195 4.78 -25.73 12.87
N ILE A 1196 4.27 -25.34 14.03
CA ILE A 1196 4.96 -25.30 15.31
C ILE A 1196 4.50 -26.45 16.22
N LEU A 1197 3.20 -26.75 16.21
CA LEU A 1197 2.60 -27.76 17.07
C LEU A 1197 1.35 -28.34 16.39
N ILE A 1198 1.13 -29.64 16.56
CA ILE A 1198 -0.09 -30.33 16.16
C ILE A 1198 -0.65 -31.05 17.39
N GLN A 1199 -1.96 -30.95 17.64
CA GLN A 1199 -2.61 -31.60 18.76
C GLN A 1199 -3.99 -32.14 18.35
N SER A 1200 -4.26 -33.41 18.67
CA SER A 1200 -5.61 -33.98 18.58
C SER A 1200 -6.50 -33.43 19.70
N LEU A 1201 -7.68 -32.97 19.31
CA LEU A 1201 -8.69 -32.38 20.18
C LEU A 1201 -9.94 -33.25 20.20
N ILE A 1202 -10.39 -33.64 21.39
CA ILE A 1202 -11.67 -34.32 21.60
C ILE A 1202 -12.60 -33.30 22.23
N PHE A 1203 -13.76 -33.09 21.62
CA PHE A 1203 -14.72 -32.07 22.01
C PHE A 1203 -15.83 -32.70 22.85
N GLU A 1204 -15.91 -32.31 24.13
CA GLU A 1204 -16.99 -32.71 25.04
C GLU A 1204 -17.93 -31.51 25.21
N ASN A 1205 -19.20 -31.66 24.82
CA ASN A 1205 -20.19 -30.58 24.80
C ASN A 1205 -19.71 -29.32 24.02
N GLY A 1206 -19.05 -29.54 22.89
CA GLY A 1206 -18.54 -28.45 22.04
C GLY A 1206 -17.28 -27.78 22.57
N ARG A 1207 -16.59 -28.32 23.60
CA ARG A 1207 -15.33 -27.78 24.14
C ARG A 1207 -14.16 -28.75 24.06
N SER A 1208 -12.98 -28.27 23.70
CA SER A 1208 -11.70 -29.00 23.82
C SER A 1208 -10.57 -28.09 24.29
N THR A 1209 -9.41 -28.63 24.70
CA THR A 1209 -8.26 -27.83 25.15
C THR A 1209 -7.02 -28.05 24.28
N PHE A 1210 -6.34 -26.97 23.95
CA PHE A 1210 -5.11 -26.94 23.17
C PHE A 1210 -3.97 -26.35 24.01
N SER A 1211 -2.85 -27.08 24.13
CA SER A 1211 -1.77 -26.72 25.04
C SER A 1211 -0.69 -25.86 24.36
N THR A 1212 -0.41 -24.67 24.90
CA THR A 1212 0.69 -23.81 24.39
C THR A 1212 2.02 -24.01 25.12
N LYS A 1213 2.18 -25.14 25.83
CA LYS A 1213 3.26 -25.35 26.81
C LYS A 1213 4.68 -25.16 26.27
N ASN A 1214 4.88 -25.44 24.99
CA ASN A 1214 6.18 -25.36 24.31
C ASN A 1214 6.27 -24.22 23.28
N THR A 1215 5.31 -23.31 23.26
CA THR A 1215 5.24 -22.22 22.30
C THR A 1215 5.98 -20.98 22.83
N LYS A 1216 6.72 -20.27 21.98
CA LYS A 1216 7.37 -18.99 22.35
C LYS A 1216 6.32 -17.86 22.36
N GLN A 1217 6.68 -16.71 22.94
CA GLN A 1217 5.86 -15.50 22.80
C GLN A 1217 5.78 -15.10 21.32
N GLY A 1218 4.60 -14.73 20.85
CA GLY A 1218 4.40 -14.35 19.45
C GLY A 1218 2.95 -14.50 18.99
N VAL A 1219 2.72 -14.08 17.75
CA VAL A 1219 1.44 -14.29 17.05
C VAL A 1219 1.53 -15.59 16.26
N TYR A 1220 0.51 -16.42 16.39
CA TYR A 1220 0.36 -17.71 15.74
C TYR A 1220 -1.02 -17.81 15.09
N PHE A 1221 -1.18 -18.81 14.24
CA PHE A 1221 -2.45 -19.16 13.62
C PHE A 1221 -2.79 -20.60 14.00
N LEU A 1222 -3.78 -20.75 14.88
CA LEU A 1222 -4.30 -22.04 15.30
C LEU A 1222 -5.41 -22.45 14.33
N THR A 1223 -5.16 -23.50 13.56
CA THR A 1223 -6.09 -24.02 12.57
C THR A 1223 -6.74 -25.28 13.10
N LEU A 1224 -8.06 -25.28 13.24
CA LEU A 1224 -8.83 -26.51 13.43
C LEU A 1224 -9.03 -27.17 12.07
N ASN A 1225 -8.49 -28.37 11.89
CA ASN A 1225 -8.57 -29.12 10.65
C ASN A 1225 -9.94 -29.81 10.55
N LEU A 1226 -10.99 -29.00 10.39
CA LEU A 1226 -12.36 -29.48 10.25
C LEU A 1226 -12.62 -29.95 8.82
N LYS A 1227 -13.34 -31.06 8.69
CA LYS A 1227 -13.59 -31.76 7.42
C LYS A 1227 -14.19 -30.94 6.26
N ARG A 1228 -14.84 -29.79 6.53
CA ARG A 1228 -15.50 -28.98 5.48
C ARG A 1228 -14.83 -27.63 5.21
N SER A 1229 -14.09 -27.10 6.18
CA SER A 1229 -13.34 -25.85 6.05
C SER A 1229 -12.46 -25.73 7.29
N PRO A 1230 -11.13 -25.68 7.15
CA PRO A 1230 -10.27 -25.43 8.30
C PRO A 1230 -10.60 -24.05 8.88
N ILE A 1231 -10.86 -24.00 10.18
CA ILE A 1231 -11.10 -22.73 10.87
C ILE A 1231 -9.78 -22.28 11.47
N THR A 1232 -9.18 -21.25 10.88
CA THR A 1232 -7.96 -20.64 11.36
C THR A 1232 -8.25 -19.44 12.24
N ILE A 1233 -7.70 -19.45 13.45
CA ILE A 1233 -7.90 -18.43 14.47
C ILE A 1233 -6.52 -17.90 14.88
N LYS A 1234 -6.36 -16.57 14.87
CA LYS A 1234 -5.16 -15.92 15.38
C LYS A 1234 -5.03 -16.23 16.86
N LEU A 1235 -3.92 -16.82 17.29
CA LEU A 1235 -3.60 -17.09 18.69
C LEU A 1235 -2.38 -16.24 19.10
N VAL A 1236 -2.53 -15.39 20.11
CA VAL A 1236 -1.46 -14.54 20.63
C VAL A 1236 -0.93 -15.17 21.91
N VAL A 1237 0.34 -15.58 21.92
CA VAL A 1237 1.03 -16.07 23.12
C VAL A 1237 1.81 -14.91 23.74
N VAL A 1238 1.45 -14.53 24.97
CA VAL A 1238 2.08 -13.46 25.77
C VAL A 1238 2.89 -14.06 26.92
N GLU A 1239 3.74 -13.24 27.55
CA GLU A 1239 4.64 -13.69 28.63
C GLU A 1239 3.92 -14.14 29.92
#